data_AF-A0A2R5GTJ7-F1
#
_entry.id   AF-A0A2R5GTJ7-F1
#
_cell.length_a   1.000
_cell.length_b   1.000
_cell.length_c   1.000
_cell.angle_alpha   90.00
_cell.angle_beta   90.00
_cell.angle_gamma   90.00
#
_symmetry.space_group_name_H-M   'P 1'
#
loop_
_entity.id
_entity.type
_entity.pdbx_description
1 polymer ?
#
loop_
_entity_poly.entity_id
_entity_poly.type
_entity_poly.pdbx_seq_one_letter_code
_entity_poly.pdbx_strand_id
1 'polypeptide(L)'
;MSEARDVREHEVTIVNMPPSRATLRRSTIPRLFLDEPQHEFEGLLRASAEGVTLVVFSKTILQKVHDAIRHNSAKAKLVATLEDIIDFDLDDDPAARREGKWYLTVTRKGKPCKYEFRSNTVFQAVGWLQTLRKLRGEPIIPVVAVLGETGVGKSLLCSQLAGLDPDNTIFRVDATAKSVTSTTDMYLTHWLGQEEEGNEVIVIDTPGLSDSQHRDDANVSDMLGKLADLGGVNTFVVLFNSQDPRLRGPLQQMLSVFERRFKTGFWEHTLIMFTRWYDDPISQRRRPKSAGDLEAEWNGELREHFPAIEEMLRANKDIPCYFVDNDPLDEGEKEKTLAELRRFSVEARQNDLFDCRRVLADPRTVADLFREYTIPEEARELAEFLRAKALEDKLQGLTAAGILTITDLMRLQDIHLTGFFGWTVEDCDNLRNTGSKGPVAPNFVVANEFRGLDIPTEGLLRSGLSAAEILTLDDHEICDRLELNFPQLLQYHKWREEVLKQQPVSTSTIFEGAIVVRNEEVWDHDGHDAMNQDWSGPGMVLSWTDMNGKVRGTTRTPHDWTGNPTAFDAPVLPGWCRVHWFATGFTNCYRIGYEDRHDLKYEVGEDMGILEKQANNPSLCKFATPSHLESITKGDLRCTFGFRKGLRNPHWARFDVRPDVCLAVGGFAPGDVVRMGQIEATCIGLAGDDAGVLLYFLPKMDEAEGAGVFGQGKPEGAVKVQTSRIIEMKHSDMERHADTGPSNDRIAKVAIDLRPDFAYVIGAQYEEQGMFDTRPEIIGVYMPGLKCGDQLGLNAGDQGYITYTVIGVAKHNSERPSLYMHNSTKIGATVWPRLHEDYPGRFAKIGTETVREVRVVVDDFTPPSEAELRRLRLQPTLEFPVGQSGARTALFDVRPEVCGRLCGFRPGTVLHFRRRVQSSDDSSGALTVIGILPNPETGLPVVWFHEDGDRGAMIIPAFYDLRSSLVANEEIRDLNELREELANMPDASAAGLGMLLALLAMSAMNSGAAEDGGGSGNQGGGGGGGGNDDDDELDAFLDQARRRRR
;
A
#
# COMPACT_ATOMS: atom_id res chain seq x y z
N MET A 1 -12.06 11.88 -74.56
CA MET A 1 -12.50 11.94 -73.16
C MET A 1 -13.54 10.85 -72.92
N SER A 2 -13.10 9.69 -72.44
CA SER A 2 -13.97 8.68 -71.82
C SER A 2 -13.08 7.83 -70.90
N GLU A 3 -12.85 8.34 -69.70
CA GLU A 3 -12.20 7.63 -68.61
C GLU A 3 -13.25 7.01 -67.69
N ALA A 4 -12.77 6.07 -66.85
CA ALA A 4 -13.46 5.24 -65.88
C ALA A 4 -14.15 3.98 -66.44
N ARG A 5 -13.36 2.90 -66.56
CA ARG A 5 -13.84 1.51 -66.53
C ARG A 5 -13.16 0.77 -65.37
N ASP A 6 -14.01 0.27 -64.47
CA ASP A 6 -13.85 -0.87 -63.55
C ASP A 6 -12.48 -1.03 -62.85
N VAL A 7 -12.36 -0.43 -61.66
CA VAL A 7 -11.54 -0.99 -60.58
C VAL A 7 -12.38 -2.11 -59.95
N ARG A 8 -11.92 -3.36 -60.02
CA ARG A 8 -12.54 -4.48 -59.30
C ARG A 8 -11.86 -4.59 -57.94
N GLU A 9 -12.61 -4.37 -56.87
CA GLU A 9 -12.17 -4.60 -55.50
C GLU A 9 -12.07 -6.10 -55.23
N HIS A 10 -10.96 -6.54 -54.65
CA HIS A 10 -10.71 -7.92 -54.25
C HIS A 10 -10.24 -7.91 -52.80
N GLU A 11 -11.01 -8.53 -51.90
CA GLU A 11 -10.69 -8.64 -50.47
C GLU A 11 -9.80 -9.86 -50.23
N VAL A 12 -8.63 -9.65 -49.61
CA VAL A 12 -7.56 -10.66 -49.47
C VAL A 12 -7.22 -10.85 -47.98
N THR A 13 -7.18 -12.10 -47.50
CA THR A 13 -6.84 -12.45 -46.10
C THR A 13 -5.48 -13.15 -46.02
N ILE A 14 -4.52 -12.61 -45.25
CA ILE A 14 -3.13 -13.13 -45.21
C ILE A 14 -2.89 -13.99 -43.95
N VAL A 15 -2.17 -15.12 -44.09
CA VAL A 15 -1.74 -16.00 -42.98
C VAL A 15 -0.21 -16.03 -42.89
N ASN A 16 0.39 -15.77 -41.73
CA ASN A 16 1.84 -15.73 -41.56
C ASN A 16 2.45 -17.15 -41.46
N MET A 17 3.60 -17.41 -42.10
CA MET A 17 4.42 -18.60 -41.83
C MET A 17 5.92 -18.25 -41.78
N PRO A 18 6.65 -18.67 -40.72
CA PRO A 18 8.07 -18.38 -40.57
C PRO A 18 8.94 -19.24 -41.50
N PRO A 19 10.16 -18.78 -41.84
CA PRO A 19 11.10 -19.55 -42.65
C PRO A 19 11.91 -20.52 -41.76
N SER A 20 11.39 -21.72 -41.46
CA SER A 20 12.18 -22.98 -41.41
C SER A 20 11.44 -24.21 -40.81
N ARG A 21 11.83 -25.38 -41.37
CA ARG A 21 11.63 -26.81 -40.99
C ARG A 21 10.55 -27.24 -39.97
N ALA A 22 9.50 -27.85 -40.51
CA ALA A 22 8.86 -29.10 -40.10
C ALA A 22 8.73 -29.44 -38.60
N THR A 23 7.67 -28.96 -37.93
CA THR A 23 6.67 -29.79 -37.20
C THR A 23 5.62 -28.89 -36.54
N LEU A 24 4.39 -28.88 -37.07
CA LEU A 24 3.24 -28.15 -36.50
C LEU A 24 2.35 -29.09 -35.67
N ARG A 25 2.28 -28.85 -34.35
CA ARG A 25 1.20 -29.33 -33.47
C ARG A 25 0.25 -28.17 -33.12
N ARG A 26 -1.03 -28.54 -33.07
CA ARG A 26 -2.27 -27.74 -33.00
C ARG A 26 -2.27 -26.55 -32.03
N SER A 27 -2.79 -25.41 -32.48
CA SER A 27 -3.55 -24.46 -31.66
C SER A 27 -4.61 -23.74 -32.51
N THR A 28 -5.62 -23.24 -31.81
CA THR A 28 -7.02 -23.03 -32.20
C THR A 28 -7.27 -21.68 -32.89
N ILE A 29 -8.16 -21.60 -33.89
CA ILE A 29 -8.57 -20.35 -34.58
C ILE A 29 -10.04 -20.03 -34.23
N PRO A 30 -10.41 -18.76 -33.97
CA PRO A 30 -11.79 -18.37 -33.61
C PRO A 30 -12.75 -18.43 -34.80
N ARG A 31 -14.00 -18.80 -34.53
CA ARG A 31 -15.14 -18.67 -35.45
C ARG A 31 -15.59 -17.21 -35.51
N LEU A 32 -15.65 -16.63 -36.71
CA LEU A 32 -16.42 -15.41 -36.97
C LEU A 32 -17.21 -15.54 -38.28
N PHE A 33 -18.35 -14.86 -38.27
CA PHE A 33 -19.55 -15.01 -39.10
C PHE A 33 -19.31 -14.83 -40.60
N LEU A 34 -20.01 -15.62 -41.42
CA LEU A 34 -20.33 -15.30 -42.81
C LEU A 34 -21.73 -15.84 -43.13
N ASP A 35 -22.69 -14.91 -43.25
CA ASP A 35 -23.85 -15.10 -44.11
C ASP A 35 -23.57 -14.38 -45.45
N GLU A 36 -23.95 -15.06 -46.53
CA GLU A 36 -23.88 -14.75 -47.97
C GLU A 36 -22.62 -15.09 -48.81
N PRO A 37 -22.80 -15.52 -50.09
CA PRO A 37 -21.77 -16.21 -50.85
C PRO A 37 -21.40 -15.50 -52.16
N GLN A 38 -20.16 -15.02 -52.30
CA GLN A 38 -19.38 -15.03 -53.54
C GLN A 38 -17.96 -14.50 -53.29
N HIS A 39 -16.99 -14.99 -54.08
CA HIS A 39 -15.56 -14.62 -54.18
C HIS A 39 -14.56 -15.73 -53.81
N GLU A 40 -13.49 -15.79 -54.61
CA GLU A 40 -12.28 -16.59 -54.42
C GLU A 40 -11.48 -15.96 -53.27
N PHE A 41 -10.88 -16.77 -52.39
CA PHE A 41 -10.03 -16.27 -51.31
C PHE A 41 -8.59 -16.15 -51.83
N GLU A 42 -8.11 -14.92 -52.05
CA GLU A 42 -6.69 -14.65 -52.30
C GLU A 42 -5.98 -14.48 -50.94
N GLY A 43 -4.74 -14.95 -50.76
CA GLY A 43 -4.10 -14.79 -49.44
C GLY A 43 -2.78 -15.49 -49.09
N LEU A 44 -1.65 -15.05 -49.66
CA LEU A 44 -0.33 -15.05 -48.98
C LEU A 44 0.63 -14.14 -49.75
N LEU A 45 1.01 -12.99 -49.19
CA LEU A 45 2.06 -12.14 -49.77
C LEU A 45 3.43 -12.62 -49.26
N ARG A 46 4.28 -13.14 -50.15
CA ARG A 46 5.68 -13.46 -49.84
C ARG A 46 6.58 -12.50 -50.62
N ALA A 47 7.18 -11.56 -49.90
CA ALA A 47 8.22 -10.71 -50.43
C ALA A 47 9.57 -11.46 -50.40
N SER A 48 10.33 -11.40 -51.48
CA SER A 48 11.66 -12.00 -51.61
C SER A 48 12.56 -11.12 -52.49
N ALA A 49 13.86 -11.42 -52.53
CA ALA A 49 14.79 -10.75 -53.44
C ALA A 49 14.42 -10.91 -54.93
N GLU A 50 13.61 -11.91 -55.27
CA GLU A 50 13.16 -12.19 -56.65
C GLU A 50 11.83 -11.48 -57.00
N GLY A 51 11.16 -10.84 -56.03
CA GLY A 51 9.86 -10.19 -56.23
C GLY A 51 8.85 -10.46 -55.11
N VAL A 52 7.64 -9.91 -55.26
CA VAL A 52 6.51 -10.07 -54.34
C VAL A 52 5.54 -11.10 -54.91
N THR A 53 5.46 -12.27 -54.28
CA THR A 53 4.54 -13.34 -54.71
C THR A 53 3.25 -13.28 -53.91
N LEU A 54 2.12 -13.04 -54.59
CA LEU A 54 0.79 -13.22 -54.01
C LEU A 54 0.27 -14.64 -54.30
N VAL A 55 0.06 -15.46 -53.27
CA VAL A 55 -0.54 -16.80 -53.43
C VAL A 55 -2.06 -16.67 -53.38
N VAL A 56 -2.71 -17.12 -54.45
CA VAL A 56 -4.17 -17.15 -54.60
C VAL A 56 -4.67 -18.59 -54.41
N PHE A 57 -5.64 -18.82 -53.52
CA PHE A 57 -6.21 -20.14 -53.29
C PHE A 57 -7.57 -20.30 -54.00
N SER A 58 -7.81 -21.46 -54.63
CA SER A 58 -9.14 -21.78 -55.16
C SER A 58 -10.01 -22.51 -54.12
N LYS A 59 -11.32 -22.26 -54.18
CA LYS A 59 -12.38 -22.41 -53.15
C LYS A 59 -12.62 -23.79 -52.50
N THR A 60 -11.75 -24.79 -52.64
CA THR A 60 -12.00 -26.13 -52.06
C THR A 60 -11.61 -26.21 -50.58
N ILE A 61 -12.59 -25.95 -49.71
CA ILE A 61 -12.71 -26.30 -48.27
C ILE A 61 -11.39 -26.17 -47.47
N LEU A 62 -11.32 -25.19 -46.57
CA LEU A 62 -10.20 -24.90 -45.64
C LEU A 62 -9.50 -26.12 -45.01
N GLN A 63 -10.21 -27.23 -44.76
CA GLN A 63 -9.64 -28.50 -44.31
C GLN A 63 -8.56 -29.06 -45.28
N LYS A 64 -8.72 -28.84 -46.59
CA LYS A 64 -7.78 -29.25 -47.64
C LYS A 64 -6.61 -28.29 -47.84
N VAL A 65 -6.69 -27.05 -47.33
CA VAL A 65 -5.58 -26.08 -47.42
C VAL A 65 -4.41 -26.55 -46.56
N HIS A 66 -4.71 -27.08 -45.37
CA HIS A 66 -3.72 -27.66 -44.47
C HIS A 66 -3.06 -28.92 -45.07
N ASP A 67 -3.82 -29.73 -45.81
CA ASP A 67 -3.31 -30.92 -46.51
C ASP A 67 -2.55 -30.55 -47.80
N ALA A 68 -2.96 -29.52 -48.54
CA ALA A 68 -2.31 -29.04 -49.76
C ALA A 68 -0.96 -28.35 -49.48
N ILE A 69 -0.83 -27.63 -48.36
CA ILE A 69 0.44 -27.07 -47.87
C ILE A 69 1.39 -28.21 -47.46
N ARG A 70 0.88 -29.26 -46.80
CA ARG A 70 1.67 -30.47 -46.45
C ARG A 70 2.12 -31.27 -47.67
N HIS A 71 1.37 -31.24 -48.77
CA HIS A 71 1.62 -32.05 -49.97
C HIS A 71 2.13 -31.26 -51.18
N ASN A 72 2.61 -30.02 -51.01
CA ASN A 72 3.26 -29.21 -52.06
C ASN A 72 2.38 -28.99 -53.31
N SER A 73 1.05 -28.99 -53.17
CA SER A 73 0.10 -28.92 -54.29
C SER A 73 -0.60 -27.56 -54.46
N ALA A 74 -0.23 -26.54 -53.68
CA ALA A 74 -0.69 -25.17 -53.90
C ALA A 74 0.04 -24.56 -55.10
N LYS A 75 -0.70 -24.22 -56.17
CA LYS A 75 -0.13 -23.48 -57.31
C LYS A 75 0.06 -22.01 -56.92
N ALA A 76 1.22 -21.65 -56.38
CA ALA A 76 1.62 -20.26 -56.25
C ALA A 76 1.68 -19.61 -57.65
N LYS A 77 1.04 -18.46 -57.82
CA LYS A 77 1.04 -17.71 -59.08
C LYS A 77 1.69 -16.36 -58.81
N LEU A 78 2.80 -16.07 -59.48
CA LEU A 78 3.40 -14.75 -59.44
C LEU A 78 2.39 -13.73 -60.00
N VAL A 79 1.99 -12.76 -59.18
CA VAL A 79 1.00 -11.74 -59.57
C VAL A 79 1.67 -10.49 -60.12
N ALA A 80 2.81 -10.10 -59.55
CA ALA A 80 3.60 -8.93 -59.90
C ALA A 80 5.07 -9.15 -59.51
N THR A 81 5.99 -8.62 -60.29
CA THR A 81 7.40 -8.45 -59.88
C THR A 81 7.54 -7.17 -59.06
N LEU A 82 8.70 -6.95 -58.41
CA LEU A 82 8.99 -5.69 -57.70
C LEU A 82 8.87 -4.47 -58.62
N GLU A 83 9.25 -4.62 -59.89
CA GLU A 83 9.16 -3.58 -60.92
C GLU A 83 7.72 -3.25 -61.33
N ASP A 84 6.79 -4.19 -61.14
CA ASP A 84 5.38 -3.97 -61.43
C ASP A 84 4.69 -3.16 -60.32
N ILE A 85 5.28 -3.00 -59.13
CA ILE A 85 4.68 -2.25 -58.03
C ILE A 85 4.74 -0.75 -58.33
N ILE A 86 3.56 -0.14 -58.45
CA ILE A 86 3.41 1.30 -58.65
C ILE A 86 3.48 2.01 -57.29
N ASP A 87 2.65 1.56 -56.35
CA ASP A 87 2.37 2.26 -55.10
C ASP A 87 1.89 1.29 -54.01
N PHE A 88 2.12 1.62 -52.75
CA PHE A 88 1.63 0.87 -51.59
C PHE A 88 1.62 1.76 -50.35
N ASP A 89 0.53 1.73 -49.59
CA ASP A 89 0.41 2.50 -48.36
C ASP A 89 -0.62 1.89 -47.41
N LEU A 90 -0.68 2.39 -46.17
CA LEU A 90 -1.80 2.17 -45.28
C LEU A 90 -3.08 2.81 -45.83
N ASP A 91 -4.23 2.35 -45.36
CA ASP A 91 -5.48 3.03 -45.68
C ASP A 91 -5.46 4.50 -45.19
N ASP A 92 -6.08 5.38 -45.98
CA ASP A 92 -6.21 6.81 -45.68
C ASP A 92 -7.18 7.03 -44.52
N ASP A 93 -8.17 6.14 -44.34
CA ASP A 93 -9.08 6.18 -43.20
C ASP A 93 -8.36 5.77 -41.90
N PRO A 94 -8.29 6.64 -40.88
CA PRO A 94 -7.63 6.33 -39.61
C PRO A 94 -8.21 5.09 -38.89
N ALA A 95 -9.50 4.80 -39.05
CA ALA A 95 -10.12 3.62 -38.46
C ALA A 95 -9.67 2.33 -39.19
N ALA A 96 -9.75 2.32 -40.52
CA ALA A 96 -9.22 1.25 -41.36
C ALA A 96 -7.72 0.99 -41.11
N ARG A 97 -6.93 2.06 -40.96
CA ARG A 97 -5.50 1.99 -40.62
C ARG A 97 -5.25 1.29 -39.29
N ARG A 98 -6.03 1.61 -38.24
CA ARG A 98 -5.95 0.94 -36.93
C ARG A 98 -6.29 -0.55 -37.02
N GLU A 99 -7.17 -0.92 -37.94
CA GLU A 99 -7.51 -2.32 -38.24
C GLU A 99 -6.46 -3.02 -39.13
N GLY A 100 -5.34 -2.35 -39.44
CA GLY A 100 -4.25 -2.92 -40.25
C GLY A 100 -4.64 -3.14 -41.71
N LYS A 101 -5.56 -2.31 -42.24
CA LYS A 101 -5.85 -2.25 -43.68
C LYS A 101 -4.76 -1.47 -44.42
N TRP A 102 -4.32 -2.00 -45.54
CA TRP A 102 -3.31 -1.41 -46.42
C TRP A 102 -3.56 -1.85 -47.86
N TYR A 103 -2.93 -1.17 -48.83
CA TYR A 103 -3.11 -1.47 -50.24
C TYR A 103 -1.79 -1.57 -50.99
N LEU A 104 -1.85 -2.26 -52.13
CA LEU A 104 -0.76 -2.37 -53.11
C LEU A 104 -1.34 -2.14 -54.51
N THR A 105 -0.81 -1.16 -55.23
CA THR A 105 -1.12 -0.91 -56.63
C THR A 105 -0.01 -1.48 -57.50
N VAL A 106 -0.35 -2.41 -58.39
CA VAL A 106 0.61 -3.02 -59.33
C VAL A 106 0.16 -2.86 -60.79
N THR A 107 1.13 -2.83 -61.70
CA THR A 107 0.92 -2.84 -63.14
C THR A 107 0.68 -4.27 -63.62
N ARG A 108 -0.53 -4.56 -64.10
CA ARG A 108 -0.85 -5.87 -64.68
C ARG A 108 -1.28 -5.70 -66.13
N LYS A 109 -0.48 -6.24 -67.06
CA LYS A 109 -0.67 -6.06 -68.52
C LYS A 109 -0.76 -4.58 -68.94
N GLY A 110 0.07 -3.73 -68.34
CA GLY A 110 0.13 -2.29 -68.64
C GLY A 110 -1.01 -1.47 -68.04
N LYS A 111 -1.79 -2.01 -67.10
CA LYS A 111 -2.84 -1.28 -66.38
C LYS A 111 -2.62 -1.34 -64.86
N PRO A 112 -2.82 -0.23 -64.12
CA PRO A 112 -2.78 -0.24 -62.67
C PRO A 112 -3.94 -1.07 -62.11
N CYS A 113 -3.66 -1.88 -61.10
CA CYS A 113 -4.62 -2.68 -60.36
C CYS A 113 -4.31 -2.52 -58.87
N LYS A 114 -5.26 -1.97 -58.09
CA LYS A 114 -5.17 -1.81 -56.64
C LYS A 114 -5.69 -3.07 -55.95
N TYR A 115 -4.92 -3.60 -55.00
CA TYR A 115 -5.27 -4.73 -54.15
C TYR A 115 -5.35 -4.22 -52.71
N GLU A 116 -6.44 -4.54 -52.00
CA GLU A 116 -6.62 -4.22 -50.58
C GLU A 116 -6.29 -5.45 -49.75
N PHE A 117 -5.59 -5.23 -48.65
CA PHE A 117 -5.17 -6.27 -47.73
C PHE A 117 -5.58 -5.90 -46.31
N ARG A 118 -5.93 -6.92 -45.54
CA ARG A 118 -6.13 -6.80 -44.11
C ARG A 118 -5.13 -7.66 -43.37
N SER A 119 -4.35 -7.03 -42.50
CA SER A 119 -3.45 -7.72 -41.57
C SER A 119 -4.14 -7.95 -40.23
N ASN A 120 -3.55 -8.77 -39.37
CA ASN A 120 -4.11 -9.00 -38.03
C ASN A 120 -3.90 -7.80 -37.11
N THR A 121 -2.83 -7.03 -37.34
CA THR A 121 -2.42 -5.88 -36.54
C THR A 121 -1.82 -4.82 -37.44
N VAL A 122 -2.02 -3.54 -37.10
CA VAL A 122 -1.37 -2.43 -37.82
C VAL A 122 0.17 -2.55 -37.83
N PHE A 123 0.77 -3.13 -36.79
CA PHE A 123 2.20 -3.44 -36.72
C PHE A 123 2.63 -4.35 -37.86
N GLN A 124 1.86 -5.40 -38.13
CA GLN A 124 2.14 -6.32 -39.21
C GLN A 124 2.01 -5.62 -40.58
N ALA A 125 0.96 -4.82 -40.81
CA ALA A 125 0.82 -4.02 -42.04
C ALA A 125 2.05 -3.13 -42.27
N VAL A 126 2.46 -2.36 -41.26
CA VAL A 126 3.62 -1.47 -41.37
C VAL A 126 4.92 -2.24 -41.59
N GLY A 127 5.10 -3.39 -40.95
CA GLY A 127 6.26 -4.25 -41.20
C GLY A 127 6.35 -4.76 -42.65
N TRP A 128 5.21 -4.99 -43.31
CA TRP A 128 5.17 -5.28 -44.75
C TRP A 128 5.55 -4.06 -45.58
N LEU A 129 5.02 -2.87 -45.28
CA LEU A 129 5.36 -1.63 -45.99
C LEU A 129 6.87 -1.36 -45.90
N GLN A 130 7.46 -1.48 -44.72
CA GLN A 130 8.91 -1.35 -44.51
C GLN A 130 9.72 -2.34 -45.35
N THR A 131 9.25 -3.59 -45.44
CA THR A 131 9.90 -4.62 -46.27
C THR A 131 9.82 -4.28 -47.76
N LEU A 132 8.69 -3.74 -48.22
CA LEU A 132 8.51 -3.30 -49.61
C LEU A 132 9.39 -2.09 -49.95
N ARG A 133 9.43 -1.06 -49.09
CA ARG A 133 10.34 0.10 -49.24
C ARG A 133 11.79 -0.37 -49.38
N LYS A 134 12.24 -1.23 -48.46
CA LYS A 134 13.58 -1.81 -48.49
C LYS A 134 13.88 -2.57 -49.79
N LEU A 135 12.94 -3.36 -50.31
CA LEU A 135 13.13 -4.12 -51.54
C LEU A 135 13.14 -3.22 -52.80
N ARG A 136 12.46 -2.07 -52.78
CA ARG A 136 12.52 -1.06 -53.85
C ARG A 136 13.76 -0.16 -53.75
N GLY A 137 14.56 -0.29 -52.69
CA GLY A 137 15.66 0.63 -52.41
C GLY A 137 15.19 2.01 -51.94
N GLU A 138 13.94 2.11 -51.49
CA GLU A 138 13.40 3.31 -50.84
C GLU A 138 13.88 3.37 -49.38
N PRO A 139 14.05 4.57 -48.82
CA PRO A 139 14.38 4.72 -47.41
C PRO A 139 13.27 4.12 -46.55
N ILE A 140 13.68 3.32 -45.56
CA ILE A 140 12.80 2.82 -44.51
C ILE A 140 12.40 3.98 -43.59
N ILE A 141 11.17 3.93 -43.06
CA ILE A 141 10.71 4.95 -42.11
C ILE A 141 11.35 4.64 -40.74
N PRO A 142 11.99 5.61 -40.07
CA PRO A 142 12.53 5.41 -38.73
C PRO A 142 11.45 4.95 -37.74
N VAL A 143 11.76 3.92 -36.96
CA VAL A 143 10.88 3.38 -35.91
C VAL A 143 11.47 3.70 -34.53
N VAL A 144 10.68 4.39 -33.70
CA VAL A 144 11.05 4.79 -32.34
C VAL A 144 10.13 4.12 -31.33
N ALA A 145 10.70 3.32 -30.42
CA ALA A 145 9.96 2.68 -29.34
C ALA A 145 10.27 3.35 -28.00
N VAL A 146 9.25 3.86 -27.31
CA VAL A 146 9.38 4.60 -26.05
C VAL A 146 9.13 3.67 -24.87
N LEU A 147 10.10 3.53 -23.97
CA LEU A 147 10.12 2.63 -22.80
C LEU A 147 10.24 3.44 -21.50
N GLY A 148 9.62 3.00 -20.41
CA GLY A 148 9.75 3.67 -19.10
C GLY A 148 8.59 3.40 -18.13
N GLU A 149 8.76 3.79 -16.87
CA GLU A 149 7.76 3.59 -15.81
C GLU A 149 6.43 4.30 -16.09
N THR A 150 5.37 3.91 -15.36
CA THR A 150 4.10 4.65 -15.35
C THR A 150 4.32 6.08 -14.87
N GLY A 151 3.74 7.07 -15.57
CA GLY A 151 3.79 8.48 -15.19
C GLY A 151 5.03 9.27 -15.64
N VAL A 152 6.03 8.66 -16.27
CA VAL A 152 7.23 9.38 -16.78
C VAL A 152 6.97 10.21 -18.06
N GLY A 153 5.74 10.22 -18.58
CA GLY A 153 5.36 11.04 -19.73
C GLY A 153 5.64 10.43 -21.12
N LYS A 154 5.59 9.10 -21.26
CA LYS A 154 5.78 8.40 -22.56
C LYS A 154 4.83 8.89 -23.65
N SER A 155 3.53 8.88 -23.39
CA SER A 155 2.49 9.30 -24.34
C SER A 155 2.59 10.79 -24.68
N LEU A 156 3.01 11.62 -23.71
CA LEU A 156 3.23 13.05 -23.92
C LEU A 156 4.44 13.29 -24.83
N LEU A 157 5.55 12.58 -24.61
CA LEU A 157 6.70 12.60 -25.52
C LEU A 157 6.29 12.14 -26.93
N CYS A 158 5.53 11.05 -27.04
CA CYS A 158 5.06 10.56 -28.34
C CYS A 158 4.22 11.61 -29.08
N SER A 159 3.40 12.37 -28.35
CA SER A 159 2.63 13.49 -28.89
C SER A 159 3.54 14.60 -29.41
N GLN A 160 4.55 15.00 -28.63
CA GLN A 160 5.53 16.02 -29.04
C GLN A 160 6.34 15.58 -30.27
N LEU A 161 6.80 14.33 -30.30
CA LEU A 161 7.51 13.77 -31.45
C LEU A 161 6.63 13.73 -32.72
N ALA A 162 5.33 13.54 -32.55
CA ALA A 162 4.36 13.56 -33.63
C ALA A 162 3.89 14.98 -34.03
N GLY A 163 4.31 16.02 -33.30
CA GLY A 163 3.81 17.39 -33.49
C GLY A 163 2.33 17.55 -33.15
N LEU A 164 1.79 16.69 -32.29
CA LEU A 164 0.40 16.73 -31.85
C LEU A 164 0.26 17.58 -30.60
N ASP A 165 -0.93 18.19 -30.44
CA ASP A 165 -1.32 18.89 -29.22
C ASP A 165 -1.36 17.91 -28.02
N PRO A 166 -0.96 18.31 -26.80
CA PRO A 166 -1.05 17.46 -25.61
C PRO A 166 -2.43 16.83 -25.36
N ASP A 167 -3.51 17.50 -25.76
CA ASP A 167 -4.90 17.05 -25.59
C ASP A 167 -5.39 16.13 -26.74
N ASN A 168 -4.47 15.65 -27.58
CA ASN A 168 -4.83 14.80 -28.71
C ASN A 168 -5.47 13.46 -28.29
N THR A 169 -6.29 12.91 -29.18
CA THR A 169 -6.99 11.63 -28.93
C THR A 169 -6.18 10.38 -29.32
N ILE A 170 -4.96 10.58 -29.84
CA ILE A 170 -4.11 9.52 -30.40
C ILE A 170 -3.27 8.90 -29.29
N PHE A 171 -2.47 9.71 -28.61
CA PHE A 171 -1.71 9.33 -27.42
C PHE A 171 -2.39 9.93 -26.19
N ARG A 172 -3.23 9.14 -25.52
CA ARG A 172 -3.99 9.63 -24.37
C ARG A 172 -3.07 9.85 -23.18
N VAL A 173 -3.04 11.08 -22.66
CA VAL A 173 -2.39 11.45 -21.41
C VAL A 173 -3.46 11.60 -20.32
N ASP A 174 -3.20 11.09 -19.11
CA ASP A 174 -4.05 11.30 -17.93
C ASP A 174 -3.13 11.52 -16.72
N ALA A 175 -3.53 12.39 -15.80
CA ALA A 175 -2.77 12.74 -14.60
C ALA A 175 -2.96 11.74 -13.44
N THR A 176 -3.84 10.76 -13.61
CA THR A 176 -4.11 9.74 -12.59
C THR A 176 -2.96 8.75 -12.42
N ALA A 177 -2.80 8.19 -11.21
CA ALA A 177 -1.77 7.20 -10.89
C ALA A 177 -1.96 5.82 -11.58
N LYS A 178 -3.05 5.64 -12.35
CA LYS A 178 -3.34 4.39 -13.06
C LYS A 178 -2.73 4.45 -14.46
N SER A 179 -2.16 3.33 -14.94
CA SER A 179 -1.66 3.27 -16.32
C SER A 179 -2.79 3.52 -17.32
N VAL A 180 -2.68 4.61 -18.08
CA VAL A 180 -3.63 5.01 -19.13
C VAL A 180 -3.44 4.12 -20.36
N THR A 181 -2.18 3.90 -20.71
CA THR A 181 -1.75 3.04 -21.81
C THR A 181 -1.80 1.59 -21.32
N SER A 182 -2.83 0.87 -21.76
CA SER A 182 -3.03 -0.55 -21.45
C SER A 182 -2.61 -1.49 -22.58
N THR A 183 -2.30 -0.93 -23.76
CA THR A 183 -1.88 -1.66 -24.95
C THR A 183 -0.76 -0.89 -25.64
N THR A 184 0.21 -1.60 -26.22
CA THR A 184 1.21 -0.96 -27.09
C THR A 184 0.55 -0.46 -28.36
N ASP A 185 0.65 0.85 -28.60
CA ASP A 185 0.08 1.51 -29.77
C ASP A 185 1.18 2.12 -30.63
N MET A 186 0.89 2.27 -31.92
CA MET A 186 1.83 2.78 -32.91
C MET A 186 1.15 3.85 -33.76
N TYR A 187 1.91 4.89 -34.08
CA TYR A 187 1.46 5.97 -34.93
C TYR A 187 2.51 6.32 -35.99
N LEU A 188 2.09 6.26 -37.26
CA LEU A 188 2.86 6.75 -38.40
C LEU A 188 2.54 8.24 -38.60
N THR A 189 3.56 9.08 -38.53
CA THR A 189 3.45 10.55 -38.60
C THR A 189 4.71 11.16 -39.19
N HIS A 190 4.86 12.47 -39.10
CA HIS A 190 6.10 13.18 -39.42
C HIS A 190 6.73 13.74 -38.15
N TRP A 191 8.07 13.79 -38.13
CA TRP A 191 8.81 14.34 -37.01
C TRP A 191 8.37 15.78 -36.73
N LEU A 192 7.97 16.02 -35.48
CA LEU A 192 7.52 17.33 -34.97
C LEU A 192 6.38 17.94 -35.81
N GLY A 193 5.58 17.09 -36.49
CA GLY A 193 4.45 17.52 -37.32
C GLY A 193 4.83 18.18 -38.64
N GLN A 194 6.10 18.09 -39.07
CA GLN A 194 6.57 18.72 -40.31
C GLN A 194 6.36 17.76 -41.50
N GLU A 195 5.31 17.99 -42.30
CA GLU A 195 4.86 17.15 -43.44
C GLU A 195 5.79 17.18 -44.68
N GLU A 196 7.11 17.23 -44.47
CA GLU A 196 8.10 17.17 -45.54
C GLU A 196 8.36 15.70 -45.95
N GLU A 197 8.45 15.45 -47.26
CA GLU A 197 8.74 14.11 -47.80
C GLU A 197 10.10 13.60 -47.27
N GLY A 198 10.12 12.38 -46.73
CA GLY A 198 11.29 11.82 -46.06
C GLY A 198 11.46 12.22 -44.59
N ASN A 199 10.54 13.02 -44.03
CA ASN A 199 10.48 13.37 -42.61
C ASN A 199 9.52 12.49 -41.79
N GLU A 200 9.11 11.35 -42.35
CA GLU A 200 8.23 10.38 -41.71
C GLU A 200 8.89 9.71 -40.49
N VAL A 201 8.07 9.32 -39.52
CA VAL A 201 8.47 8.55 -38.33
C VAL A 201 7.34 7.66 -37.85
N ILE A 202 7.70 6.48 -37.36
CA ILE A 202 6.81 5.59 -36.64
C ILE A 202 7.14 5.69 -35.16
N VAL A 203 6.20 6.18 -34.35
CA VAL A 203 6.36 6.28 -32.90
C VAL A 203 5.52 5.20 -32.23
N ILE A 204 6.12 4.45 -31.31
CA ILE A 204 5.48 3.37 -30.56
C ILE A 204 5.41 3.78 -29.10
N ASP A 205 4.17 3.96 -28.61
CA ASP A 205 3.90 4.19 -27.20
C ASP A 205 3.66 2.85 -26.51
N THR A 206 4.36 2.61 -25.40
CA THR A 206 4.31 1.35 -24.68
C THR A 206 3.61 1.52 -23.33
N PRO A 207 2.90 0.50 -22.82
CA PRO A 207 2.33 0.55 -21.48
C PRO A 207 3.38 0.90 -20.42
N GLY A 208 2.96 1.63 -19.38
CA GLY A 208 3.82 1.84 -18.23
C GLY A 208 4.07 0.55 -17.47
N LEU A 209 5.31 0.40 -17.00
CA LEU A 209 5.67 -0.63 -16.03
C LEU A 209 5.29 -0.18 -14.62
N SER A 210 5.13 -1.13 -13.70
CA SER A 210 4.62 -0.89 -12.35
C SER A 210 3.14 -0.51 -12.32
N ASP A 211 2.31 -1.07 -13.22
CA ASP A 211 0.87 -0.88 -13.09
C ASP A 211 0.41 -1.55 -11.77
N SER A 212 -0.37 -0.81 -10.98
CA SER A 212 -1.07 -1.25 -9.76
C SER A 212 -1.84 -2.57 -9.89
N GLN A 213 -2.01 -3.09 -11.10
CA GLN A 213 -2.71 -4.33 -11.43
C GLN A 213 -1.78 -5.53 -11.72
N HIS A 214 -0.45 -5.40 -11.57
CA HIS A 214 0.53 -6.48 -11.73
C HIS A 214 0.47 -7.17 -13.12
N ARG A 215 0.25 -6.40 -14.19
CA ARG A 215 0.12 -6.92 -15.58
C ARG A 215 1.39 -6.73 -16.43
N ASP A 216 2.52 -6.46 -15.79
CA ASP A 216 3.75 -6.06 -16.48
C ASP A 216 4.24 -7.15 -17.46
N ASP A 217 4.15 -8.43 -17.12
CA ASP A 217 4.57 -9.52 -18.02
C ASP A 217 3.72 -9.61 -19.29
N ALA A 218 2.40 -9.46 -19.15
CA ALA A 218 1.48 -9.48 -20.29
C ALA A 218 1.75 -8.28 -21.20
N ASN A 219 2.01 -7.10 -20.62
CA ASN A 219 2.30 -5.88 -21.34
C ASN A 219 3.63 -5.97 -22.11
N VAL A 220 4.69 -6.50 -21.48
CA VAL A 220 6.00 -6.65 -22.14
C VAL A 220 5.94 -7.74 -23.21
N SER A 221 5.24 -8.84 -22.98
CA SER A 221 5.04 -9.89 -24.00
C SER A 221 4.25 -9.37 -25.21
N ASP A 222 3.17 -8.60 -24.99
CA ASP A 222 2.39 -7.98 -26.06
C ASP A 222 3.26 -6.99 -26.86
N MET A 223 4.01 -6.14 -26.15
CA MET A 223 4.94 -5.20 -26.76
C MET A 223 5.97 -5.92 -27.65
N LEU A 224 6.68 -6.93 -27.12
CA LEU A 224 7.69 -7.67 -27.90
C LEU A 224 7.06 -8.35 -29.11
N GLY A 225 5.88 -8.97 -28.97
CA GLY A 225 5.15 -9.56 -30.09
C GLY A 225 4.86 -8.55 -31.20
N LYS A 226 4.40 -7.35 -30.83
CA LYS A 226 4.14 -6.24 -31.76
C LYS A 226 5.41 -5.70 -32.43
N LEU A 227 6.52 -5.59 -31.70
CA LEU A 227 7.82 -5.20 -32.27
C LEU A 227 8.34 -6.26 -33.25
N ALA A 228 8.09 -7.55 -32.99
CA ALA A 228 8.41 -8.62 -33.93
C ALA A 228 7.59 -8.51 -35.23
N ASP A 229 6.29 -8.28 -35.11
CA ASP A 229 5.38 -8.10 -36.26
C ASP A 229 5.77 -6.90 -37.12
N LEU A 230 6.27 -5.83 -36.50
CA LEU A 230 6.78 -4.64 -37.19
C LEU A 230 8.08 -4.91 -37.95
N GLY A 231 8.85 -5.91 -37.54
CA GLY A 231 10.10 -6.30 -38.18
C GLY A 231 11.34 -5.85 -37.42
N GLY A 232 11.35 -4.61 -36.94
CA GLY A 232 12.49 -4.02 -36.23
C GLY A 232 12.23 -2.62 -35.70
N VAL A 233 13.18 -2.11 -34.93
CA VAL A 233 13.15 -0.78 -34.29
C VAL A 233 14.46 -0.06 -34.62
N ASN A 234 14.44 1.23 -34.95
CA ASN A 234 15.68 2.00 -35.13
C ASN A 234 16.20 2.50 -33.79
N THR A 235 15.30 2.95 -32.92
CA THR A 235 15.68 3.58 -31.66
C THR A 235 14.74 3.17 -30.53
N PHE A 236 15.31 2.67 -29.45
CA PHE A 236 14.66 2.54 -28.15
C PHE A 236 14.95 3.79 -27.33
N VAL A 237 13.92 4.42 -26.77
CA VAL A 237 14.07 5.58 -25.89
C VAL A 237 13.68 5.16 -24.48
N VAL A 238 14.64 5.16 -23.55
CA VAL A 238 14.37 4.87 -22.14
C VAL A 238 14.12 6.19 -21.42
N LEU A 239 12.90 6.37 -20.92
CA LEU A 239 12.44 7.60 -20.29
C LEU A 239 12.59 7.56 -18.78
N PHE A 240 13.17 8.63 -18.24
CA PHE A 240 13.23 8.91 -16.81
C PHE A 240 12.53 10.24 -16.50
N ASN A 241 11.97 10.33 -15.30
CA ASN A 241 11.53 11.61 -14.75
C ASN A 241 12.75 12.29 -14.12
N SER A 242 13.16 13.46 -14.61
CA SER A 242 14.36 14.12 -14.10
C SER A 242 14.26 14.58 -12.64
N GLN A 243 13.04 14.71 -12.12
CA GLN A 243 12.79 15.10 -10.72
C GLN A 243 12.94 13.92 -9.76
N ASP A 244 12.77 12.68 -10.25
CA ASP A 244 13.02 11.44 -9.50
C ASP A 244 13.62 10.39 -10.45
N PRO A 245 14.88 10.57 -10.89
CA PRO A 245 15.49 9.71 -11.88
C PRO A 245 16.06 8.49 -11.16
N ARG A 246 15.20 7.60 -10.66
CA ARG A 246 15.62 6.32 -10.05
C ARG A 246 15.38 5.17 -11.00
N LEU A 247 16.34 4.27 -11.13
CA LEU A 247 16.14 2.98 -11.78
C LEU A 247 15.43 2.03 -10.82
N ARG A 248 14.08 1.97 -10.86
CA ARG A 248 13.35 1.05 -9.97
C ARG A 248 13.29 -0.35 -10.56
N GLY A 249 13.04 -1.33 -9.67
CA GLY A 249 13.06 -2.76 -9.99
C GLY A 249 12.29 -3.17 -11.26
N PRO A 250 11.04 -2.71 -11.49
CA PRO A 250 10.29 -3.11 -12.68
C PRO A 250 10.91 -2.63 -14.00
N LEU A 251 11.39 -1.39 -14.05
CA LEU A 251 12.10 -0.87 -15.23
C LEU A 251 13.43 -1.60 -15.44
N GLN A 252 14.18 -1.83 -14.36
CA GLN A 252 15.42 -2.60 -14.41
C GLN A 252 15.20 -4.01 -14.97
N GLN A 253 14.16 -4.72 -14.49
CA GLN A 253 13.81 -6.06 -14.95
C GLN A 253 13.48 -6.09 -16.44
N MET A 254 12.68 -5.14 -16.93
CA MET A 254 12.39 -5.03 -18.35
C MET A 254 13.69 -4.81 -19.15
N LEU A 255 14.52 -3.84 -18.76
CA LEU A 255 15.79 -3.57 -19.45
C LEU A 255 16.71 -4.81 -19.46
N SER A 256 16.74 -5.59 -18.38
CA SER A 256 17.46 -6.88 -18.34
C SER A 256 16.88 -7.91 -19.32
N VAL A 257 15.55 -7.95 -19.50
CA VAL A 257 14.92 -8.82 -20.51
C VAL A 257 15.34 -8.40 -21.92
N PHE A 258 15.34 -7.11 -22.22
CA PHE A 258 15.81 -6.58 -23.50
C PHE A 258 17.30 -6.90 -23.71
N GLU A 259 18.16 -6.58 -22.74
CA GLU A 259 19.60 -6.85 -22.81
C GLU A 259 19.90 -8.34 -23.01
N ARG A 260 19.32 -9.24 -22.22
CA ARG A 260 19.58 -10.68 -22.40
C ARG A 260 19.22 -11.15 -23.80
N ARG A 261 18.15 -10.59 -24.36
CA ARG A 261 17.59 -11.04 -25.63
C ARG A 261 18.32 -10.46 -26.84
N PHE A 262 18.72 -9.21 -26.73
CA PHE A 262 19.24 -8.41 -27.81
C PHE A 262 20.74 -8.06 -27.66
N LYS A 263 21.30 -8.30 -26.48
CA LYS A 263 22.68 -8.05 -26.07
C LYS A 263 23.10 -6.60 -26.33
N THR A 264 24.35 -6.40 -26.73
CA THR A 264 24.90 -5.08 -27.13
C THR A 264 24.04 -4.42 -28.20
N GLY A 265 23.43 -5.20 -29.08
CA GLY A 265 22.57 -4.70 -30.16
C GLY A 265 21.37 -3.88 -29.68
N PHE A 266 20.81 -4.15 -28.49
CA PHE A 266 19.77 -3.29 -27.92
C PHE A 266 20.34 -1.93 -27.48
N TRP A 267 21.44 -1.95 -26.74
CA TRP A 267 22.07 -0.75 -26.23
C TRP A 267 22.66 0.14 -27.34
N GLU A 268 23.15 -0.46 -28.43
CA GLU A 268 23.58 0.24 -29.65
C GLU A 268 22.46 1.06 -30.32
N HIS A 269 21.21 0.71 -30.05
CA HIS A 269 20.02 1.38 -30.56
C HIS A 269 19.23 2.07 -29.43
N THR A 270 19.81 2.23 -28.24
CA THR A 270 19.14 2.84 -27.09
C THR A 270 19.61 4.28 -26.88
N LEU A 271 18.67 5.16 -26.56
CA LEU A 271 18.90 6.54 -26.13
C LEU A 271 18.17 6.76 -24.80
N ILE A 272 18.71 7.64 -23.95
CA ILE A 272 18.11 8.00 -22.68
C ILE A 272 17.46 9.38 -22.79
N MET A 273 16.24 9.52 -22.26
CA MET A 273 15.55 10.81 -22.24
C MET A 273 15.03 11.14 -20.85
N PHE A 274 15.44 12.30 -20.35
CA PHE A 274 14.96 12.88 -19.10
C PHE A 274 13.83 13.85 -19.39
N THR A 275 12.64 13.49 -18.93
CA THR A 275 11.44 14.32 -19.00
C THR A 275 11.30 15.22 -17.77
N ARG A 276 10.41 16.21 -17.83
CA ARG A 276 10.17 17.19 -16.74
C ARG A 276 11.44 17.99 -16.40
N TRP A 277 12.25 18.26 -17.41
CA TRP A 277 13.45 19.08 -17.31
C TRP A 277 13.12 20.58 -17.32
N TYR A 278 12.30 21.02 -16.35
CA TYR A 278 11.79 22.39 -16.28
C TYR A 278 12.89 23.43 -16.31
N ASP A 279 12.78 24.41 -17.20
CA ASP A 279 13.79 25.44 -17.38
C ASP A 279 13.50 26.74 -16.61
N ASP A 280 12.44 26.74 -15.80
CA ASP A 280 12.06 27.89 -15.00
C ASP A 280 13.12 28.21 -13.92
N PRO A 281 13.27 29.49 -13.50
CA PRO A 281 14.29 29.89 -12.54
C PRO A 281 14.24 29.17 -11.19
N ILE A 282 13.07 28.68 -10.76
CA ILE A 282 12.92 27.95 -9.50
C ILE A 282 13.44 26.52 -9.70
N SER A 283 13.05 25.84 -10.77
CA SER A 283 13.53 24.50 -11.09
C SER A 283 15.04 24.47 -11.34
N GLN A 284 15.59 25.44 -12.06
CA GLN A 284 17.04 25.56 -12.24
C GLN A 284 17.80 25.68 -10.91
N ARG A 285 17.25 26.42 -9.93
CA ARG A 285 17.85 26.57 -8.59
C ARG A 285 17.69 25.33 -7.72
N ARG A 286 16.57 24.62 -7.86
CA ARG A 286 16.28 23.39 -7.10
C ARG A 286 16.99 22.17 -7.66
N ARG A 287 17.41 22.21 -8.92
CA ARG A 287 18.07 21.11 -9.61
C ARG A 287 19.46 20.89 -8.98
N PRO A 288 19.69 19.75 -8.32
CA PRO A 288 20.95 19.51 -7.62
C PRO A 288 22.12 19.18 -8.56
N LYS A 289 21.82 18.79 -9.82
CA LYS A 289 22.79 18.25 -10.79
C LYS A 289 22.59 18.88 -12.15
N SER A 290 23.67 19.17 -12.88
CA SER A 290 23.57 19.62 -14.27
C SER A 290 23.16 18.47 -15.19
N ALA A 291 22.79 18.78 -16.44
CA ALA A 291 22.51 17.76 -17.46
C ALA A 291 23.71 16.80 -17.65
N GLY A 292 24.93 17.36 -17.72
CA GLY A 292 26.15 16.56 -17.88
C GLY A 292 26.46 15.67 -16.67
N ASP A 293 26.16 16.14 -15.45
CA ASP A 293 26.34 15.32 -14.24
C ASP A 293 25.37 14.13 -14.25
N LEU A 294 24.10 14.37 -14.62
CA LEU A 294 23.07 13.32 -14.66
C LEU A 294 23.37 12.30 -15.78
N GLU A 295 23.84 12.76 -16.95
CA GLU A 295 24.28 11.91 -18.05
C GLU A 295 25.44 10.99 -17.64
N ALA A 296 26.46 11.54 -16.96
CA ALA A 296 27.62 10.77 -16.51
C ALA A 296 27.24 9.75 -15.41
N GLU A 297 26.41 10.17 -14.46
CA GLU A 297 25.90 9.31 -13.40
C GLU A 297 25.08 8.13 -13.94
N TRP A 298 24.10 8.41 -14.81
CA TRP A 298 23.23 7.38 -15.36
C TRP A 298 23.96 6.42 -16.28
N ASN A 299 24.90 6.92 -17.09
CA ASN A 299 25.77 6.03 -17.84
C ASN A 299 26.62 5.14 -16.92
N GLY A 300 27.01 5.61 -15.73
CA GLY A 300 27.66 4.81 -14.70
C GLY A 300 26.75 3.75 -14.09
N GLU A 301 25.55 4.14 -13.67
CA GLU A 301 24.56 3.25 -13.04
C GLU A 301 24.10 2.15 -14.01
N LEU A 302 23.83 2.49 -15.27
CA LEU A 302 23.48 1.48 -16.28
C LEU A 302 24.63 0.51 -16.54
N ARG A 303 25.89 0.96 -16.54
CA ARG A 303 27.05 0.06 -16.67
C ARG A 303 27.15 -0.93 -15.53
N GLU A 304 26.84 -0.49 -14.31
CA GLU A 304 26.87 -1.35 -13.12
C GLU A 304 25.80 -2.44 -13.19
N HIS A 305 24.61 -2.10 -13.71
CA HIS A 305 23.48 -3.03 -13.76
C HIS A 305 23.40 -3.89 -15.04
N PHE A 306 23.99 -3.45 -16.16
CA PHE A 306 23.80 -4.06 -17.47
C PHE A 306 25.17 -4.31 -18.18
N PRO A 307 25.79 -5.50 -18.00
CA PRO A 307 27.15 -5.81 -18.46
C PRO A 307 27.38 -5.67 -19.97
N ALA A 308 26.35 -5.86 -20.81
CA ALA A 308 26.47 -5.69 -22.27
C ALA A 308 26.77 -4.23 -22.65
N ILE A 309 26.44 -3.27 -21.79
CA ILE A 309 26.84 -1.87 -22.00
C ILE A 309 28.36 -1.75 -21.89
N GLU A 310 29.00 -2.46 -20.95
CA GLU A 310 30.46 -2.47 -20.85
C GLU A 310 31.11 -3.13 -22.08
N GLU A 311 30.50 -4.19 -22.62
CA GLU A 311 30.96 -4.84 -23.86
C GLU A 311 30.84 -3.91 -25.08
N MET A 312 29.75 -3.17 -25.19
CA MET A 312 29.54 -2.13 -26.21
C MET A 312 30.56 -0.99 -26.07
N LEU A 313 30.84 -0.55 -24.84
CA LEU A 313 31.69 0.59 -24.52
C LEU A 313 33.19 0.36 -24.74
N ARG A 314 33.64 -0.88 -24.95
CA ARG A 314 35.01 -1.12 -25.46
C ARG A 314 35.25 -0.46 -26.84
N ALA A 315 34.19 -0.02 -27.51
CA ALA A 315 34.21 0.84 -28.70
C ALA A 315 34.05 2.35 -28.43
N ASN A 316 34.04 2.79 -27.17
CA ASN A 316 34.08 4.18 -26.69
C ASN A 316 32.87 5.07 -27.07
N LYS A 317 31.64 4.61 -26.80
CA LYS A 317 30.40 5.38 -26.99
C LYS A 317 29.45 5.26 -25.80
N ASP A 318 29.35 6.32 -24.99
CA ASP A 318 28.30 6.45 -23.97
C ASP A 318 26.91 6.45 -24.61
N ILE A 319 25.90 6.03 -23.85
CA ILE A 319 24.52 6.10 -24.30
C ILE A 319 24.10 7.58 -24.30
N PRO A 320 23.70 8.14 -25.45
CA PRO A 320 23.34 9.56 -25.52
C PRO A 320 22.12 9.88 -24.64
N CYS A 321 22.22 10.98 -23.90
CA CYS A 321 21.14 11.51 -23.05
C CYS A 321 20.53 12.79 -23.66
N TYR A 322 19.21 12.94 -23.54
CA TYR A 322 18.44 14.11 -23.96
C TYR A 322 17.58 14.63 -22.81
N PHE A 323 17.37 15.94 -22.77
CA PHE A 323 16.67 16.61 -21.67
C PHE A 323 15.50 17.44 -22.20
N VAL A 324 14.29 16.97 -21.92
CA VAL A 324 13.05 17.51 -22.50
C VAL A 324 12.13 18.02 -21.40
N ASP A 325 11.64 19.23 -21.59
CA ASP A 325 10.50 19.71 -20.84
C ASP A 325 9.21 19.36 -21.59
N ASN A 326 8.37 18.56 -20.95
CA ASN A 326 7.13 18.10 -21.54
C ASN A 326 5.99 19.12 -21.37
N ASP A 327 6.17 20.13 -20.52
CA ASP A 327 5.19 21.18 -20.21
C ASP A 327 5.86 22.56 -20.12
N PRO A 328 6.43 23.07 -21.24
CA PRO A 328 7.15 24.34 -21.24
C PRO A 328 6.20 25.50 -20.91
N LEU A 329 6.60 26.38 -19.99
CA LEU A 329 5.78 27.48 -19.49
C LEU A 329 5.73 28.68 -20.46
N ASP A 330 6.73 28.82 -21.33
CA ASP A 330 6.81 29.87 -22.32
C ASP A 330 7.39 29.41 -23.68
N GLU A 331 7.31 30.29 -24.69
CA GLU A 331 7.80 30.01 -26.04
C GLU A 331 9.33 29.82 -26.11
N GLY A 332 10.08 30.43 -25.20
CA GLY A 332 11.54 30.24 -25.11
C GLY A 332 11.90 28.86 -24.61
N GLU A 333 11.22 28.37 -23.57
CA GLU A 333 11.35 27.00 -23.07
C GLU A 333 10.90 25.98 -24.12
N LYS A 334 9.80 26.25 -24.81
CA LYS A 334 9.29 25.42 -25.91
C LYS A 334 10.30 25.29 -27.05
N GLU A 335 10.95 26.37 -27.47
CA GLU A 335 11.98 26.30 -28.52
C GLU A 335 13.22 25.51 -28.07
N LYS A 336 13.59 25.55 -26.79
CA LYS A 336 14.67 24.71 -26.23
C LYS A 336 14.29 23.23 -26.27
N THR A 337 13.08 22.88 -25.83
CA THR A 337 12.55 21.52 -25.95
C THR A 337 12.55 21.06 -27.41
N LEU A 338 12.06 21.90 -28.35
CA LEU A 338 12.06 21.58 -29.77
C LEU A 338 13.47 21.42 -30.33
N ALA A 339 14.44 22.24 -29.91
CA ALA A 339 15.83 22.10 -30.32
C ALA A 339 16.42 20.76 -29.87
N GLU A 340 16.14 20.32 -28.64
CA GLU A 340 16.60 19.03 -28.14
C GLU A 340 15.91 17.86 -28.84
N LEU A 341 14.59 17.95 -29.11
CA LEU A 341 13.87 16.94 -29.90
C LEU A 341 14.34 16.87 -31.36
N ARG A 342 14.76 17.99 -31.96
CA ARG A 342 15.41 18.01 -33.29
C ARG A 342 16.77 17.31 -33.26
N ARG A 343 17.56 17.52 -32.20
CA ARG A 343 18.83 16.82 -32.03
C ARG A 343 18.61 15.31 -31.87
N PHE A 344 17.59 14.92 -31.10
CA PHE A 344 17.16 13.53 -30.96
C PHE A 344 16.73 12.92 -32.30
N SER A 345 15.93 13.63 -33.10
CA SER A 345 15.42 13.10 -34.38
C SER A 345 16.54 12.87 -35.41
N VAL A 346 17.58 13.69 -35.41
CA VAL A 346 18.77 13.49 -36.25
C VAL A 346 19.51 12.21 -35.86
N GLU A 347 19.72 11.96 -34.57
CA GLU A 347 20.38 10.74 -34.07
C GLU A 347 19.54 9.50 -34.37
N ALA A 348 18.24 9.55 -34.08
CA ALA A 348 17.34 8.43 -34.29
C ALA A 348 17.23 7.99 -35.77
N ARG A 349 17.44 8.91 -36.72
CA ARG A 349 17.49 8.60 -38.17
C ARG A 349 18.79 7.96 -38.62
N GLN A 350 19.87 8.12 -37.86
CA GLN A 350 21.17 7.54 -38.18
C GLN A 350 21.31 6.11 -37.69
N ASN A 351 20.46 5.69 -36.75
CA ASN A 351 20.45 4.34 -36.24
C ASN A 351 19.95 3.35 -37.30
N ASP A 352 20.72 2.27 -37.49
CA ASP A 352 20.33 1.15 -38.33
C ASP A 352 19.05 0.48 -37.79
N LEU A 353 18.37 -0.28 -38.65
CA LEU A 353 17.19 -1.03 -38.22
C LEU A 353 17.60 -2.26 -37.41
N PHE A 354 17.29 -2.25 -36.11
CA PHE A 354 17.47 -3.40 -35.25
C PHE A 354 16.39 -4.47 -35.52
N ASP A 355 16.78 -5.62 -36.08
CA ASP A 355 15.85 -6.68 -36.51
C ASP A 355 15.28 -7.50 -35.33
N CYS A 356 14.09 -7.12 -34.88
CA CYS A 356 13.37 -7.80 -33.81
C CYS A 356 12.87 -9.20 -34.22
N ARG A 357 12.74 -9.53 -35.52
CA ARG A 357 12.22 -10.84 -35.97
C ARG A 357 13.19 -11.98 -35.77
N ARG A 358 14.47 -11.77 -36.12
CA ARG A 358 15.52 -12.81 -35.93
C ARG A 358 15.60 -13.25 -34.48
N VAL A 359 15.26 -12.34 -33.59
CA VAL A 359 15.31 -12.52 -32.17
C VAL A 359 13.99 -13.09 -31.62
N LEU A 360 12.81 -12.69 -32.08
CA LEU A 360 11.52 -13.16 -31.53
C LEU A 360 10.87 -14.31 -32.33
N ALA A 361 11.64 -14.97 -33.20
CA ALA A 361 11.18 -16.01 -34.13
C ALA A 361 10.55 -17.27 -33.48
N ASP A 362 10.71 -17.45 -32.18
CA ASP A 362 9.99 -18.48 -31.41
C ASP A 362 9.13 -17.83 -30.30
N PRO A 363 7.81 -17.69 -30.52
CA PRO A 363 6.86 -17.19 -29.52
C PRO A 363 6.86 -18.01 -28.22
N ARG A 364 7.27 -19.28 -28.26
CA ARG A 364 7.45 -20.10 -27.06
C ARG A 364 8.65 -19.64 -26.29
N THR A 365 9.80 -19.32 -26.94
CA THR A 365 10.90 -18.67 -26.20
C THR A 365 10.50 -17.36 -25.56
N VAL A 366 9.58 -16.55 -26.09
CA VAL A 366 9.15 -15.31 -25.41
C VAL A 366 8.33 -15.63 -24.16
N ALA A 367 7.31 -16.48 -24.27
CA ALA A 367 6.49 -16.90 -23.12
C ALA A 367 7.28 -17.76 -22.11
N ASP A 368 8.24 -18.54 -22.57
CA ASP A 368 9.14 -19.35 -21.75
C ASP A 368 10.26 -18.50 -21.16
N LEU A 369 10.73 -17.42 -21.81
CA LEU A 369 11.64 -16.41 -21.24
C LEU A 369 10.96 -15.62 -20.12
N PHE A 370 9.68 -15.31 -20.27
CA PHE A 370 8.88 -14.79 -19.16
C PHE A 370 8.65 -15.89 -18.13
N ARG A 371 8.31 -17.14 -18.43
CA ARG A 371 8.31 -18.19 -17.36
C ARG A 371 9.67 -18.44 -16.70
N GLU A 372 10.75 -18.15 -17.41
CA GLU A 372 12.15 -18.26 -16.99
C GLU A 372 12.60 -17.07 -16.13
N TYR A 373 11.88 -15.93 -16.15
CA TYR A 373 12.27 -14.70 -15.42
C TYR A 373 11.15 -13.90 -14.76
N THR A 374 9.92 -13.98 -15.25
CA THR A 374 8.72 -13.89 -14.43
C THR A 374 8.79 -15.04 -13.45
N ILE A 375 9.50 -14.78 -12.36
CA ILE A 375 9.38 -15.56 -11.17
C ILE A 375 7.88 -15.56 -10.87
N PRO A 376 7.18 -16.71 -10.94
CA PRO A 376 5.79 -16.76 -10.50
C PRO A 376 5.72 -16.08 -9.14
N GLU A 377 4.65 -15.35 -8.84
CA GLU A 377 4.60 -14.60 -7.58
C GLU A 377 4.83 -15.53 -6.37
N GLU A 378 4.39 -16.79 -6.50
CA GLU A 378 4.62 -17.87 -5.53
C GLU A 378 6.09 -18.31 -5.40
N ALA A 379 6.95 -17.95 -6.35
CA ALA A 379 8.38 -18.29 -6.41
C ALA A 379 9.32 -17.12 -6.16
N ARG A 380 8.80 -15.91 -5.87
CA ARG A 380 9.62 -14.72 -5.63
C ARG A 380 10.60 -14.92 -4.47
N GLU A 381 10.11 -15.54 -3.40
CA GLU A 381 10.90 -15.93 -2.24
C GLU A 381 11.99 -16.96 -2.60
N LEU A 382 11.66 -17.93 -3.46
CA LEU A 382 12.62 -18.94 -3.94
C LEU A 382 13.74 -18.33 -4.78
N ALA A 383 13.43 -17.35 -5.62
CA ALA A 383 14.42 -16.64 -6.44
C ALA A 383 15.39 -15.83 -5.58
N GLU A 384 14.89 -15.09 -4.59
CA GLU A 384 15.72 -14.34 -3.65
C GLU A 384 16.64 -15.26 -2.84
N PHE A 385 16.11 -16.42 -2.41
CA PHE A 385 16.89 -17.45 -1.74
C PHE A 385 18.01 -18.03 -2.62
N LEU A 386 17.72 -18.37 -3.88
CA LEU A 386 18.74 -18.90 -4.80
C LEU A 386 19.80 -17.86 -5.18
N ARG A 387 19.42 -16.59 -5.32
CA ARG A 387 20.35 -15.48 -5.55
C ARG A 387 21.32 -15.32 -4.38
N ALA A 388 20.83 -15.40 -3.15
CA ALA A 388 21.67 -15.37 -1.94
C ALA A 388 22.68 -16.54 -1.87
N LYS A 389 22.44 -17.61 -2.63
CA LYS A 389 23.32 -18.79 -2.73
C LYS A 389 24.19 -18.83 -3.98
N ALA A 390 24.15 -17.79 -4.82
CA ALA A 390 24.78 -17.78 -6.14
C ALA A 390 24.32 -18.95 -7.04
N LEU A 391 23.05 -19.35 -6.92
CA LEU A 391 22.40 -20.43 -7.69
C LEU A 391 21.19 -19.93 -8.49
N GLU A 392 21.14 -18.63 -8.78
CA GLU A 392 20.04 -18.02 -9.53
C GLU A 392 19.86 -18.63 -10.92
N ASP A 393 20.96 -19.12 -11.52
CA ASP A 393 20.95 -19.85 -12.80
C ASP A 393 20.16 -21.16 -12.75
N LYS A 394 19.90 -21.71 -11.55
CA LYS A 394 19.14 -22.95 -11.37
C LYS A 394 17.63 -22.74 -11.25
N LEU A 395 17.18 -21.51 -11.01
CA LEU A 395 15.77 -21.19 -10.73
C LEU A 395 14.84 -21.67 -11.84
N GLN A 396 15.24 -21.48 -13.11
CA GLN A 396 14.43 -21.89 -14.27
C GLN A 396 14.19 -23.40 -14.32
N GLY A 397 15.21 -24.20 -14.01
CA GLY A 397 15.08 -25.66 -14.00
C GLY A 397 14.05 -26.11 -12.96
N LEU A 398 13.99 -25.40 -11.83
CA LEU A 398 13.08 -25.66 -10.72
C LEU A 398 11.65 -25.21 -11.04
N THR A 399 11.46 -24.00 -11.55
CA THR A 399 10.13 -23.49 -11.92
C THR A 399 9.52 -24.31 -13.05
N ALA A 400 10.31 -24.75 -14.03
CA ALA A 400 9.87 -25.65 -15.10
C ALA A 400 9.42 -27.04 -14.58
N ALA A 401 9.94 -27.48 -13.43
CA ALA A 401 9.50 -28.70 -12.75
C ALA A 401 8.36 -28.48 -11.74
N GLY A 402 7.79 -27.27 -11.68
CA GLY A 402 6.72 -26.91 -10.75
C GLY A 402 7.18 -26.73 -9.31
N ILE A 403 8.48 -26.55 -9.09
CA ILE A 403 9.08 -26.25 -7.79
C ILE A 403 9.10 -24.74 -7.66
N LEU A 404 8.07 -24.22 -7.00
CA LEU A 404 7.86 -22.78 -6.87
C LEU A 404 8.33 -22.26 -5.51
N THR A 405 8.33 -23.07 -4.45
CA THR A 405 8.69 -22.59 -3.11
C THR A 405 10.05 -23.09 -2.63
N ILE A 406 10.67 -22.38 -1.68
CA ILE A 406 11.88 -22.86 -0.96
C ILE A 406 11.60 -24.23 -0.32
N THR A 407 10.40 -24.42 0.22
CA THR A 407 9.97 -25.69 0.82
C THR A 407 10.01 -26.85 -0.18
N ASP A 408 9.55 -26.63 -1.41
CA ASP A 408 9.55 -27.66 -2.45
C ASP A 408 10.98 -27.99 -2.92
N LEU A 409 11.85 -26.99 -3.04
CA LEU A 409 13.27 -27.19 -3.35
C LEU A 409 13.99 -27.98 -2.24
N MET A 410 13.70 -27.66 -0.97
CA MET A 410 14.32 -28.33 0.18
C MET A 410 13.86 -29.79 0.36
N ARG A 411 12.75 -30.20 -0.24
CA ARG A 411 12.29 -31.61 -0.25
C ARG A 411 13.08 -32.50 -1.23
N LEU A 412 13.81 -31.92 -2.18
CA LEU A 412 14.63 -32.68 -3.10
C LEU A 412 15.94 -33.14 -2.45
N GLN A 413 16.26 -34.44 -2.58
CA GLN A 413 17.58 -34.99 -2.25
C GLN A 413 18.62 -34.60 -3.30
N ASP A 414 19.90 -34.60 -2.94
CA ASP A 414 20.99 -34.23 -3.87
C ASP A 414 21.07 -35.15 -5.09
N ILE A 415 20.64 -36.41 -4.96
CA ILE A 415 20.49 -37.32 -6.11
C ILE A 415 19.43 -36.85 -7.11
N HIS A 416 18.39 -36.14 -6.65
CA HIS A 416 17.39 -35.55 -7.53
C HIS A 416 17.94 -34.30 -8.23
N LEU A 417 18.67 -33.44 -7.49
CA LEU A 417 19.28 -32.23 -8.04
C LEU A 417 20.34 -32.55 -9.09
N THR A 418 21.24 -33.49 -8.79
CA THR A 418 22.27 -33.94 -9.72
C THR A 418 21.70 -34.76 -10.87
N GLY A 419 20.76 -35.67 -10.59
CA GLY A 419 20.23 -36.62 -11.58
C GLY A 419 19.17 -36.06 -12.53
N PHE A 420 18.26 -35.21 -12.03
CA PHE A 420 17.17 -34.65 -12.84
C PHE A 420 17.44 -33.24 -13.33
N PHE A 421 18.16 -32.43 -12.55
CA PHE A 421 18.41 -31.02 -12.86
C PHE A 421 19.84 -30.75 -13.32
N GLY A 422 20.71 -31.76 -13.33
CA GLY A 422 22.10 -31.64 -13.80
C GLY A 422 22.98 -30.75 -12.92
N TRP A 423 22.61 -30.58 -11.64
CA TRP A 423 23.41 -29.80 -10.70
C TRP A 423 24.75 -30.48 -10.43
N THR A 424 25.80 -29.70 -10.25
CA THR A 424 27.10 -30.21 -9.82
C THR A 424 27.10 -30.49 -8.31
N VAL A 425 28.09 -31.26 -7.84
CA VAL A 425 28.30 -31.46 -6.40
C VAL A 425 28.54 -30.12 -5.71
N GLU A 426 29.24 -29.19 -6.37
CA GLU A 426 29.47 -27.84 -5.88
C GLU A 426 28.19 -26.99 -5.84
N ASP A 427 27.27 -27.14 -6.82
CA ASP A 427 25.96 -26.48 -6.78
C ASP A 427 25.10 -27.00 -5.61
N CYS A 428 25.11 -28.33 -5.39
CA CYS A 428 24.47 -28.93 -4.23
C CYS A 428 25.14 -28.45 -2.94
N ASP A 429 26.46 -28.42 -2.88
CA ASP A 429 27.19 -27.92 -1.73
C ASP A 429 26.91 -26.43 -1.50
N ASN A 430 26.75 -25.59 -2.52
CA ASN A 430 26.39 -24.17 -2.38
C ASN A 430 24.94 -23.99 -1.92
N LEU A 431 24.03 -24.87 -2.37
CA LEU A 431 22.64 -24.89 -1.89
C LEU A 431 22.58 -25.29 -0.42
N ARG A 432 23.42 -26.24 -0.01
CA ARG A 432 23.45 -26.81 1.36
C ARG A 432 24.40 -26.08 2.30
N ASN A 433 25.42 -25.38 1.79
CA ASN A 433 26.40 -24.62 2.55
C ASN A 433 25.76 -23.31 2.99
N THR A 434 25.36 -23.29 4.25
CA THR A 434 24.97 -22.08 4.95
C THR A 434 26.18 -21.43 5.59
N GLY A 435 26.91 -20.65 4.81
CA GLY A 435 27.61 -19.49 5.37
C GLY A 435 26.57 -18.45 5.79
N SER A 436 25.86 -18.72 6.90
CA SER A 436 24.81 -17.91 7.53
C SER A 436 23.59 -17.49 6.66
N LYS A 437 22.40 -17.89 7.16
CA LYS A 437 21.04 -17.38 6.86
C LYS A 437 20.38 -17.75 5.51
N GLY A 438 20.24 -19.04 5.25
CA GLY A 438 19.18 -19.58 4.39
C GLY A 438 18.80 -20.99 4.86
N PRO A 439 17.53 -21.44 4.74
CA PRO A 439 17.07 -22.65 5.41
C PRO A 439 17.75 -23.91 4.85
N VAL A 440 18.53 -24.56 5.70
CA VAL A 440 19.00 -25.93 5.47
C VAL A 440 17.83 -26.88 5.64
N ALA A 441 17.83 -28.01 4.91
CA ALA A 441 16.86 -29.08 5.14
C ALA A 441 16.84 -29.47 6.64
N PRO A 442 15.68 -29.39 7.32
CA PRO A 442 15.62 -29.42 8.79
C PRO A 442 16.32 -30.63 9.41
N ASN A 443 16.28 -31.78 8.74
CA ASN A 443 16.78 -33.05 9.27
C ASN A 443 18.31 -33.14 9.25
N PHE A 444 18.99 -32.38 8.36
CA PHE A 444 20.45 -32.39 8.23
C PHE A 444 21.12 -31.39 9.20
N VAL A 445 20.44 -30.29 9.51
CA VAL A 445 20.83 -29.34 10.58
C VAL A 445 20.85 -30.05 11.92
N VAL A 446 19.72 -30.70 12.23
CA VAL A 446 19.54 -31.41 13.50
C VAL A 446 20.57 -32.52 13.63
N ALA A 447 20.88 -33.24 12.54
CA ALA A 447 21.91 -34.27 12.56
C ALA A 447 23.32 -33.71 12.80
N ASN A 448 23.69 -32.57 12.21
CA ASN A 448 24.99 -31.97 12.46
C ASN A 448 25.10 -31.37 13.88
N GLU A 449 24.03 -30.77 14.37
CA GLU A 449 23.95 -30.23 15.74
C GLU A 449 23.98 -31.35 16.79
N PHE A 450 23.27 -32.46 16.54
CA PHE A 450 23.29 -33.66 17.40
C PHE A 450 24.68 -34.30 17.43
N ARG A 451 25.37 -34.33 16.28
CA ARG A 451 26.77 -34.78 16.21
C ARG A 451 27.70 -33.90 17.05
N GLY A 452 27.45 -32.59 17.13
CA GLY A 452 28.18 -31.66 17.99
C GLY A 452 27.93 -31.85 19.49
N LEU A 453 26.85 -32.54 19.86
CA LEU A 453 26.40 -32.76 21.23
C LEU A 453 26.56 -34.22 21.71
N ASP A 454 27.25 -35.04 20.92
CA ASP A 454 27.48 -36.47 21.18
C ASP A 454 26.18 -37.29 21.26
N ILE A 455 25.15 -36.84 20.53
CA ILE A 455 23.86 -37.51 20.39
C ILE A 455 23.88 -38.39 19.12
N PRO A 456 23.51 -39.68 19.18
CA PRO A 456 23.65 -40.60 18.04
C PRO A 456 22.78 -40.19 16.86
N THR A 457 23.39 -39.86 15.73
CA THR A 457 22.65 -39.41 14.54
C THR A 457 22.05 -40.56 13.73
N GLU A 458 22.45 -41.81 14.00
CA GLU A 458 21.94 -42.98 13.28
C GLU A 458 20.49 -43.33 13.63
N GLY A 459 20.07 -43.09 14.88
CA GLY A 459 18.66 -43.20 15.29
C GLY A 459 17.82 -42.12 14.60
N LEU A 460 18.36 -40.90 14.57
CA LEU A 460 17.72 -39.74 13.94
C LEU A 460 17.51 -39.95 12.43
N LEU A 461 18.56 -40.35 11.71
CA LEU A 461 18.49 -40.61 10.27
C LEU A 461 17.58 -41.80 9.93
N ARG A 462 17.52 -42.82 10.79
CA ARG A 462 16.59 -43.97 10.63
C ARG A 462 15.14 -43.60 10.93
N SER A 463 14.91 -42.69 11.87
CA SER A 463 13.56 -42.28 12.28
C SER A 463 12.81 -41.50 11.20
N GLY A 464 13.55 -40.84 10.29
CA GLY A 464 12.98 -39.97 9.26
C GLY A 464 12.32 -38.70 9.80
N LEU A 465 12.41 -38.45 11.11
CA LEU A 465 11.75 -37.34 11.78
C LEU A 465 12.37 -36.00 11.37
N SER A 466 11.51 -35.02 11.13
CA SER A 466 11.91 -33.63 10.92
C SER A 466 12.26 -32.89 12.19
N ALA A 467 12.98 -31.77 12.09
CA ALA A 467 13.30 -30.92 13.24
C ALA A 467 12.04 -30.56 14.04
N ALA A 468 10.96 -30.19 13.36
CA ALA A 468 9.68 -29.88 14.00
C ALA A 468 9.08 -31.10 14.70
N GLU A 469 9.07 -32.28 14.07
CA GLU A 469 8.56 -33.49 14.71
C GLU A 469 9.39 -33.87 15.94
N ILE A 470 10.72 -33.74 15.87
CA ILE A 470 11.64 -34.00 16.98
C ILE A 470 11.37 -33.05 18.15
N LEU A 471 11.07 -31.78 17.90
CA LEU A 471 10.74 -30.79 18.93
C LEU A 471 9.35 -31.02 19.56
N THR A 472 8.52 -31.92 19.00
CA THR A 472 7.19 -32.25 19.54
C THR A 472 7.13 -33.55 20.33
N LEU A 473 8.16 -34.41 20.25
CA LEU A 473 8.20 -35.67 20.97
C LEU A 473 8.35 -35.45 22.48
N ASP A 474 7.69 -36.29 23.28
CA ASP A 474 7.95 -36.35 24.71
C ASP A 474 9.26 -37.11 25.02
N ASP A 475 9.73 -37.00 26.26
CA ASP A 475 11.02 -37.56 26.68
C ASP A 475 11.09 -39.09 26.50
N HIS A 476 9.95 -39.77 26.61
CA HIS A 476 9.90 -41.22 26.44
C HIS A 476 9.97 -41.57 24.94
N GLU A 477 9.20 -40.88 24.10
CA GLU A 477 9.19 -41.09 22.65
C GLU A 477 10.53 -40.73 22.01
N ILE A 478 11.18 -39.65 22.43
CA ILE A 478 12.50 -39.27 21.89
C ILE A 478 13.58 -40.26 22.31
N CYS A 479 13.55 -40.76 23.54
CA CYS A 479 14.48 -41.80 24.00
C CYS A 479 14.28 -43.12 23.24
N ASP A 480 13.03 -43.53 23.02
CA ASP A 480 12.71 -44.78 22.31
C ASP A 480 13.05 -44.69 20.81
N ARG A 481 12.72 -43.57 20.17
CA ARG A 481 12.93 -43.38 18.71
C ARG A 481 14.38 -43.12 18.33
N LEU A 482 15.14 -42.46 19.20
CA LEU A 482 16.53 -42.10 18.93
C LEU A 482 17.54 -42.92 19.74
N GLU A 483 17.06 -43.85 20.57
CA GLU A 483 17.87 -44.71 21.45
C GLU A 483 18.78 -43.89 22.41
N LEU A 484 18.26 -42.77 22.94
CA LEU A 484 19.05 -41.87 23.80
C LEU A 484 19.24 -42.44 25.20
N ASN A 485 20.47 -42.34 25.72
CA ASN A 485 20.71 -42.51 27.16
C ASN A 485 20.49 -41.21 27.94
N PHE A 486 20.39 -41.28 29.26
CA PHE A 486 20.07 -40.11 30.10
C PHE A 486 21.03 -38.90 29.94
N PRO A 487 22.36 -39.07 29.84
CA PRO A 487 23.26 -37.99 29.48
C PRO A 487 22.96 -37.35 28.11
N GLN A 488 22.59 -38.13 27.11
CA GLN A 488 22.25 -37.63 25.78
C GLN A 488 20.88 -36.93 25.76
N LEU A 489 19.91 -37.42 26.54
CA LEU A 489 18.63 -36.75 26.74
C LEU A 489 18.84 -35.33 27.32
N LEU A 490 19.75 -35.17 28.28
CA LEU A 490 20.13 -33.86 28.82
C LEU A 490 20.74 -32.93 27.77
N GLN A 491 21.54 -33.45 26.84
CA GLN A 491 22.08 -32.67 25.72
C GLN A 491 21.01 -32.32 24.69
N TYR A 492 20.08 -33.24 24.44
CA TYR A 492 18.90 -33.00 23.61
C TYR A 492 18.02 -31.89 24.18
N HIS A 493 17.80 -31.85 25.50
CA HIS A 493 17.05 -30.76 26.14
C HIS A 493 17.72 -29.41 25.92
N LYS A 494 19.05 -29.32 26.12
CA LYS A 494 19.80 -28.09 25.87
C LYS A 494 19.69 -27.64 24.41
N TRP A 495 19.82 -28.58 23.48
CA TRP A 495 19.65 -28.30 22.07
C TRP A 495 18.23 -27.82 21.72
N ARG A 496 17.22 -28.53 22.21
CA ARG A 496 15.80 -28.20 22.02
C ARG A 496 15.50 -26.79 22.54
N GLU A 497 16.07 -26.44 23.68
CA GLU A 497 15.97 -25.10 24.25
C GLU A 497 16.61 -24.04 23.32
N GLU A 498 17.84 -24.26 22.84
CA GLU A 498 18.53 -23.33 21.93
C GLU A 498 17.78 -23.09 20.61
N VAL A 499 17.21 -24.15 20.03
CA VAL A 499 16.48 -24.04 18.76
C VAL A 499 15.16 -23.31 18.92
N LEU A 500 14.45 -23.51 20.04
CA LEU A 500 13.16 -22.87 20.30
C LEU A 500 13.30 -21.37 20.58
N LYS A 501 14.42 -20.91 21.17
CA LYS A 501 14.70 -19.47 21.44
C LYS A 501 14.58 -18.56 20.23
N GLN A 502 14.80 -19.08 19.02
CA GLN A 502 14.82 -18.29 17.79
C GLN A 502 13.52 -18.35 16.98
N GLN A 503 12.51 -19.10 17.44
CA GLN A 503 11.28 -19.33 16.68
C GLN A 503 10.05 -18.69 17.34
N PRO A 504 9.12 -18.12 16.55
CA PRO A 504 7.81 -17.73 17.06
C PRO A 504 7.08 -18.98 17.58
N VAL A 505 6.34 -18.83 18.67
CA VAL A 505 5.53 -19.93 19.23
C VAL A 505 4.44 -20.27 18.22
N SER A 506 4.48 -21.49 17.68
CA SER A 506 3.53 -22.02 16.73
C SER A 506 2.86 -23.27 17.30
N THR A 507 1.74 -23.70 16.72
CA THR A 507 1.01 -24.89 17.22
C THR A 507 1.85 -26.17 17.11
N SER A 508 2.87 -26.17 16.24
CA SER A 508 3.81 -27.27 16.07
C SER A 508 5.07 -27.17 16.94
N THR A 509 5.32 -26.04 17.62
CA THR A 509 6.48 -25.89 18.51
C THR A 509 6.09 -25.88 19.99
N ILE A 510 4.83 -25.55 20.29
CA ILE A 510 4.35 -25.37 21.66
C ILE A 510 4.08 -26.71 22.38
N PHE A 511 4.46 -26.78 23.65
CA PHE A 511 4.19 -27.92 24.53
C PHE A 511 3.90 -27.45 25.96
N GLU A 512 3.38 -28.35 26.79
CA GLU A 512 3.10 -28.05 28.19
C GLU A 512 4.40 -27.86 28.96
N GLY A 513 4.50 -26.80 29.75
CA GLY A 513 5.72 -26.42 30.46
C GLY A 513 6.65 -25.50 29.67
N ALA A 514 6.35 -25.22 28.39
CA ALA A 514 7.14 -24.29 27.58
C ALA A 514 7.18 -22.88 28.21
N ILE A 515 8.37 -22.30 28.32
CA ILE A 515 8.56 -20.93 28.83
C ILE A 515 8.52 -19.94 27.68
N VAL A 516 7.66 -18.93 27.80
CA VAL A 516 7.36 -17.96 26.75
C VAL A 516 7.33 -16.53 27.28
N VAL A 517 7.67 -15.56 26.45
CA VAL A 517 7.58 -14.11 26.66
C VAL A 517 6.76 -13.45 25.57
N ARG A 518 6.17 -12.28 25.84
CA ARG A 518 5.49 -11.48 24.81
C ARG A 518 6.51 -10.77 23.92
N ASN A 519 6.21 -10.69 22.61
CA ASN A 519 7.00 -9.91 21.66
C ASN A 519 6.76 -8.39 21.84
N GLU A 520 7.82 -7.62 22.12
CA GLU A 520 7.73 -6.19 22.47
C GLU A 520 7.67 -5.22 21.27
N GLU A 521 8.02 -5.66 20.05
CA GLU A 521 8.35 -4.74 18.94
C GLU A 521 7.18 -4.23 18.06
N VAL A 522 5.91 -4.62 18.29
CA VAL A 522 4.83 -4.43 17.28
C VAL A 522 3.67 -3.52 17.74
N TRP A 523 3.84 -2.62 18.70
CA TRP A 523 2.71 -1.83 19.25
C TRP A 523 2.90 -0.32 19.15
N ASP A 524 2.31 0.28 18.11
CA ASP A 524 2.04 1.72 17.98
C ASP A 524 0.52 1.92 17.74
N HIS A 525 -0.30 2.04 18.81
CA HIS A 525 -1.54 2.87 18.86
C HIS A 525 -2.33 2.79 20.20
N ASP A 526 -3.11 3.84 20.43
CA ASP A 526 -3.75 4.38 21.65
C ASP A 526 -4.90 3.56 22.31
N GLY A 527 -4.82 2.23 22.35
CA GLY A 527 -5.85 1.39 22.98
C GLY A 527 -5.65 1.20 24.49
N HIS A 528 -6.29 2.01 25.33
CA HIS A 528 -6.20 2.01 26.80
C HIS A 528 -6.62 0.73 27.57
N ASP A 529 -7.01 -0.38 26.92
CA ASP A 529 -7.65 -1.54 27.60
C ASP A 529 -6.86 -2.88 27.57
N ALA A 530 -5.66 -2.93 26.99
CA ALA A 530 -4.80 -4.10 27.17
C ALA A 530 -3.96 -3.93 28.44
N MET A 531 -4.52 -4.33 29.59
CA MET A 531 -3.89 -4.18 30.91
C MET A 531 -2.37 -4.42 30.89
N ASN A 532 -1.62 -3.47 31.45
CA ASN A 532 -0.15 -3.46 31.70
C ASN A 532 0.37 -4.68 32.52
N GLN A 533 -0.46 -5.68 32.81
CA GLN A 533 -0.22 -6.83 33.68
C GLN A 533 0.42 -8.04 32.96
N ASP A 534 0.49 -8.04 31.64
CA ASP A 534 1.12 -9.12 30.85
C ASP A 534 2.55 -8.76 30.38
N TRP A 535 3.05 -7.59 30.76
CA TRP A 535 4.14 -6.90 30.07
C TRP A 535 5.51 -7.00 30.78
N SER A 536 5.77 -8.02 31.63
CA SER A 536 7.01 -7.97 32.45
C SER A 536 7.61 -9.29 32.94
N GLY A 537 7.63 -10.34 32.13
CA GLY A 537 8.47 -11.50 32.42
C GLY A 537 7.98 -12.79 31.75
N PRO A 538 8.73 -13.91 31.92
CA PRO A 538 8.36 -15.20 31.36
C PRO A 538 7.02 -15.70 31.89
N GLY A 539 6.36 -16.50 31.07
CA GLY A 539 5.21 -17.31 31.43
C GLY A 539 5.37 -18.75 30.95
N MET A 540 4.60 -19.67 31.52
CA MET A 540 4.64 -21.09 31.23
C MET A 540 3.38 -21.54 30.53
N VAL A 541 3.49 -22.21 29.40
CA VAL A 541 2.35 -22.79 28.69
C VAL A 541 1.76 -23.92 29.53
N LEU A 542 0.49 -23.82 29.91
CA LEU A 542 -0.22 -24.85 30.66
C LEU A 542 -0.96 -25.83 29.75
N SER A 543 -1.62 -25.30 28.72
CA SER A 543 -2.43 -26.08 27.77
C SER A 543 -2.58 -25.32 26.45
N TRP A 544 -2.82 -26.02 25.34
CA TRP A 544 -3.09 -25.40 24.04
C TRP A 544 -4.03 -26.24 23.20
N THR A 545 -4.58 -25.64 22.16
CA THR A 545 -5.49 -26.29 21.22
C THR A 545 -4.85 -26.24 19.84
N ASP A 546 -4.62 -27.41 19.26
CA ASP A 546 -4.06 -27.49 17.92
C ASP A 546 -5.04 -26.96 16.86
N MET A 547 -4.57 -26.83 15.62
CA MET A 547 -5.39 -26.30 14.51
C MET A 547 -6.63 -27.16 14.19
N ASN A 548 -6.70 -28.39 14.71
CA ASN A 548 -7.85 -29.28 14.56
C ASN A 548 -8.84 -29.17 15.75
N GLY A 549 -8.59 -28.28 16.70
CA GLY A 549 -9.44 -28.11 17.88
C GLY A 549 -9.18 -29.12 18.99
N LYS A 550 -8.11 -29.93 18.91
CA LYS A 550 -7.77 -30.90 19.96
C LYS A 550 -6.92 -30.23 21.04
N VAL A 551 -7.43 -30.28 22.27
CA VAL A 551 -6.75 -29.73 23.46
C VAL A 551 -5.59 -30.65 23.88
N ARG A 552 -4.47 -30.04 24.24
CA ARG A 552 -3.22 -30.64 24.72
C ARG A 552 -2.78 -29.92 26.01
N GLY A 553 -2.04 -30.61 26.88
CA GLY A 553 -1.56 -30.09 28.16
C GLY A 553 -2.53 -30.26 29.35
N THR A 554 -2.21 -29.67 30.50
CA THR A 554 -3.00 -29.84 31.72
C THR A 554 -4.31 -29.05 31.67
N THR A 555 -5.41 -29.81 31.73
CA THR A 555 -6.79 -29.29 31.73
C THR A 555 -7.42 -29.26 33.13
N ARG A 556 -6.69 -29.70 34.16
CA ARG A 556 -7.16 -29.73 35.55
C ARG A 556 -6.29 -28.80 36.41
N THR A 557 -6.92 -27.96 37.21
CA THR A 557 -6.24 -27.14 38.21
C THR A 557 -5.39 -28.01 39.16
N PRO A 558 -4.10 -27.70 39.36
CA PRO A 558 -3.32 -28.31 40.44
C PRO A 558 -3.99 -28.15 41.80
N HIS A 559 -3.84 -29.12 42.70
CA HIS A 559 -4.54 -29.15 44.00
C HIS A 559 -4.16 -27.98 44.94
N ASP A 560 -3.04 -27.30 44.68
CA ASP A 560 -2.47 -26.18 45.41
C ASP A 560 -2.60 -24.83 44.68
N TRP A 561 -3.29 -24.80 43.55
CA TRP A 561 -3.51 -23.59 42.75
C TRP A 561 -4.39 -22.55 43.45
N THR A 562 -3.95 -21.30 43.48
CA THR A 562 -4.63 -20.17 44.16
C THR A 562 -5.24 -19.13 43.21
N GLY A 563 -5.16 -19.33 41.89
CA GLY A 563 -5.75 -18.46 40.86
C GLY A 563 -7.21 -18.82 40.52
N ASN A 564 -7.86 -18.01 39.68
CA ASN A 564 -9.27 -18.18 39.31
C ASN A 564 -9.55 -19.59 38.72
N PRO A 565 -10.45 -20.41 39.30
CA PRO A 565 -10.79 -21.74 38.79
C PRO A 565 -11.33 -21.75 37.35
N THR A 566 -12.04 -20.70 36.91
CA THR A 566 -12.57 -20.60 35.54
C THR A 566 -11.49 -20.32 34.50
N ALA A 567 -10.30 -19.88 34.94
CA ALA A 567 -9.14 -19.75 34.06
C ALA A 567 -8.63 -21.11 33.55
N PHE A 568 -9.14 -22.23 34.07
CA PHE A 568 -8.80 -23.57 33.62
C PHE A 568 -9.74 -24.17 32.54
N ASP A 569 -10.85 -23.51 32.19
CA ASP A 569 -11.76 -23.97 31.13
C ASP A 569 -11.06 -23.94 29.76
N ALA A 570 -10.78 -25.12 29.18
CA ALA A 570 -9.85 -25.32 28.05
C ALA A 570 -9.98 -24.27 26.92
N PRO A 571 -8.87 -23.83 26.28
CA PRO A 571 -8.93 -22.96 25.12
C PRO A 571 -9.84 -23.60 24.05
N VAL A 572 -11.03 -23.04 23.82
CA VAL A 572 -12.07 -23.70 23.02
C VAL A 572 -11.76 -23.62 21.52
N LEU A 573 -10.85 -22.73 21.13
CA LEU A 573 -10.61 -22.36 19.73
C LEU A 573 -9.30 -22.97 19.21
N PRO A 574 -9.28 -23.53 17.99
CA PRO A 574 -8.06 -24.00 17.34
C PRO A 574 -6.99 -22.91 17.25
N GLY A 575 -5.74 -23.25 17.56
CA GLY A 575 -4.61 -22.33 17.52
C GLY A 575 -4.55 -21.37 18.70
N TRP A 576 -4.98 -21.77 19.89
CA TRP A 576 -4.88 -20.97 21.11
C TRP A 576 -4.09 -21.71 22.19
N CYS A 577 -3.24 -21.01 22.92
CA CYS A 577 -2.53 -21.52 24.08
C CYS A 577 -2.87 -20.74 25.34
N ARG A 578 -2.69 -21.38 26.48
CA ARG A 578 -2.83 -20.81 27.80
C ARG A 578 -1.47 -20.70 28.44
N VAL A 579 -1.13 -19.51 28.92
CA VAL A 579 0.17 -19.21 29.53
C VAL A 579 -0.04 -18.68 30.95
N HIS A 580 0.69 -19.24 31.90
CA HIS A 580 0.81 -18.75 33.27
C HIS A 580 2.01 -17.83 33.41
N TRP A 581 1.79 -16.54 33.60
CA TRP A 581 2.87 -15.56 33.74
C TRP A 581 3.48 -15.60 35.13
N PHE A 582 4.79 -15.81 35.26
CA PHE A 582 5.43 -15.90 36.57
C PHE A 582 5.44 -14.55 37.29
N ALA A 583 5.73 -13.48 36.54
CA ALA A 583 5.80 -12.12 37.06
C ALA A 583 4.47 -11.64 37.65
N THR A 584 3.33 -12.10 37.12
CA THR A 584 2.04 -11.56 37.54
C THR A 584 1.12 -12.60 38.14
N GLY A 585 1.35 -13.89 37.91
CA GLY A 585 0.51 -14.96 38.44
C GLY A 585 -0.76 -15.22 37.68
N PHE A 586 -1.04 -14.39 36.69
CA PHE A 586 -2.20 -14.54 35.86
C PHE A 586 -2.01 -15.67 34.87
N THR A 587 -3.15 -16.17 34.40
CA THR A 587 -3.21 -17.18 33.36
C THR A 587 -4.03 -16.60 32.23
N ASN A 588 -3.42 -16.39 31.07
CA ASN A 588 -4.06 -15.76 29.92
C ASN A 588 -4.00 -16.66 28.69
N CYS A 589 -4.97 -16.47 27.79
CA CYS A 589 -5.04 -17.18 26.52
C CYS A 589 -4.44 -16.33 25.40
N TYR A 590 -3.61 -16.94 24.56
CA TYR A 590 -2.93 -16.32 23.44
C TYR A 590 -3.19 -17.11 22.18
N ARG A 591 -3.49 -16.40 21.08
CA ARG A 591 -3.60 -17.01 19.78
C ARG A 591 -2.19 -17.31 19.26
N ILE A 592 -2.00 -18.52 18.77
CA ILE A 592 -0.74 -19.05 18.28
C ILE A 592 -0.66 -18.81 16.77
N GLY A 593 0.40 -18.12 16.31
CA GLY A 593 0.73 -17.98 14.89
C GLY A 593 -0.20 -17.06 14.08
N TYR A 594 -0.62 -15.91 14.63
CA TYR A 594 -1.36 -14.89 13.87
C TYR A 594 -0.51 -13.62 13.78
N GLU A 595 -0.08 -13.28 12.57
CA GLU A 595 0.95 -12.26 12.26
C GLU A 595 0.66 -10.87 12.83
N ASP A 596 -0.59 -10.56 13.20
CA ASP A 596 -0.94 -9.18 13.46
C ASP A 596 -0.96 -8.70 14.91
N ARG A 597 -1.17 -9.49 15.99
CA ARG A 597 -1.34 -8.85 17.32
C ARG A 597 -0.84 -9.52 18.61
N HIS A 598 -0.43 -10.79 18.68
CA HIS A 598 -0.05 -11.41 19.99
C HIS A 598 1.00 -12.53 19.90
N ASP A 599 2.19 -12.25 19.37
CA ASP A 599 3.21 -13.28 19.28
C ASP A 599 3.91 -13.53 20.62
N LEU A 600 3.82 -14.77 21.09
CA LEU A 600 4.67 -15.32 22.14
C LEU A 600 6.00 -15.77 21.51
N LYS A 601 7.11 -15.52 22.19
CA LYS A 601 8.47 -16.01 21.88
C LYS A 601 8.95 -16.90 23.03
N TYR A 602 9.87 -17.84 22.80
CA TYR A 602 10.46 -18.64 23.90
C TYR A 602 11.55 -17.84 24.64
N GLU A 603 11.73 -18.04 25.96
CA GLU A 603 12.80 -17.38 26.76
C GLU A 603 13.85 -18.38 27.30
N VAL A 604 15.08 -17.90 27.55
CA VAL A 604 16.25 -18.66 28.02
C VAL A 604 16.22 -18.94 29.52
N GLY A 605 16.39 -20.20 29.89
CA GLY A 605 16.52 -20.65 31.27
C GLY A 605 17.94 -20.64 31.83
N GLU A 606 18.79 -19.64 31.56
CA GLU A 606 20.10 -19.57 32.23
C GLU A 606 19.95 -19.29 33.74
N ASP A 607 18.91 -18.54 34.13
CA ASP A 607 18.49 -18.35 35.52
C ASP A 607 17.51 -19.43 36.04
N MET A 608 17.05 -20.35 35.19
CA MET A 608 16.06 -21.38 35.58
C MET A 608 16.69 -22.71 36.00
N GLY A 609 17.86 -23.07 35.46
CA GLY A 609 18.69 -24.15 36.04
C GLY A 609 19.13 -23.83 37.49
N ILE A 610 19.12 -22.54 37.82
CA ILE A 610 19.23 -21.95 39.14
C ILE A 610 17.87 -22.03 39.86
N LEU A 611 16.74 -21.60 39.30
CA LEU A 611 15.44 -21.61 40.00
C LEU A 611 14.88 -23.00 40.36
N GLU A 612 15.01 -24.02 39.51
CA GLU A 612 14.44 -25.35 39.81
C GLU A 612 15.29 -26.14 40.82
N LYS A 613 16.62 -25.96 40.81
CA LYS A 613 17.54 -26.56 41.80
C LYS A 613 17.70 -25.73 43.08
N GLN A 614 17.45 -24.41 43.04
CA GLN A 614 17.54 -23.52 44.20
C GLN A 614 16.22 -23.32 44.96
N ALA A 615 15.07 -23.64 44.35
CA ALA A 615 13.81 -23.76 45.10
C ALA A 615 13.91 -24.76 46.26
N ASN A 616 14.87 -25.70 46.18
CA ASN A 616 15.07 -26.78 47.15
C ASN A 616 16.31 -26.62 48.07
N ASN A 617 17.14 -25.56 47.96
CA ASN A 617 18.30 -25.40 48.87
C ASN A 617 18.75 -23.93 49.10
N PRO A 618 18.42 -23.31 50.26
CA PRO A 618 18.62 -21.87 50.53
C PRO A 618 20.05 -21.37 50.80
N SER A 619 21.07 -22.23 50.75
CA SER A 619 22.38 -21.95 51.39
C SER A 619 23.56 -21.67 50.44
N LEU A 620 23.34 -21.63 49.12
CA LEU A 620 24.42 -21.49 48.13
C LEU A 620 24.15 -20.34 47.14
N CYS A 621 24.33 -19.10 47.60
CA CYS A 621 24.39 -17.92 46.72
C CYS A 621 25.78 -17.27 46.80
N LYS A 622 26.45 -17.09 45.66
CA LYS A 622 27.54 -16.12 45.50
C LYS A 622 26.99 -14.90 44.77
N PHE A 623 27.28 -13.74 45.34
CA PHE A 623 26.67 -12.44 45.10
C PHE A 623 26.80 -11.89 43.67
N ALA A 624 25.75 -11.21 43.21
CA ALA A 624 25.84 -10.18 42.17
C ALA A 624 26.66 -8.99 42.69
N THR A 625 27.57 -8.46 41.88
CA THR A 625 28.41 -7.33 42.26
C THR A 625 27.60 -6.03 42.35
N PRO A 626 27.95 -5.09 43.26
CA PRO A 626 27.22 -3.83 43.48
C PRO A 626 27.00 -2.95 42.23
N SER A 627 27.79 -3.14 41.17
CA SER A 627 27.71 -2.38 39.92
C SER A 627 26.46 -2.66 39.07
N HIS A 628 25.69 -3.73 39.33
CA HIS A 628 24.44 -4.04 38.61
C HIS A 628 23.17 -3.47 39.28
N LEU A 629 23.26 -2.91 40.49
CA LEU A 629 22.09 -2.42 41.22
C LEU A 629 21.58 -1.08 40.70
N GLU A 630 22.39 -0.34 39.94
CA GLU A 630 22.00 0.94 39.31
C GLU A 630 21.21 0.76 38.02
N SER A 631 21.03 -0.48 37.53
CA SER A 631 20.39 -0.80 36.25
C SER A 631 19.24 -1.80 36.36
N ILE A 632 18.55 -1.89 37.50
CA ILE A 632 17.40 -2.79 37.66
C ILE A 632 16.30 -2.39 36.67
N THR A 633 16.09 -3.24 35.68
CA THR A 633 15.04 -3.12 34.68
C THR A 633 13.78 -3.85 35.12
N LYS A 634 12.68 -3.66 34.38
CA LYS A 634 11.41 -4.36 34.62
C LYS A 634 11.57 -5.89 34.57
N GLY A 635 12.47 -6.39 33.71
CA GLY A 635 12.75 -7.82 33.55
C GLY A 635 13.48 -8.47 34.74
N ASP A 636 14.13 -7.66 35.58
CA ASP A 636 14.87 -8.16 36.75
C ASP A 636 13.97 -8.45 37.97
N LEU A 637 12.68 -8.07 37.91
CA LEU A 637 11.73 -8.17 39.02
C LEU A 637 11.18 -9.59 39.20
N ARG A 638 11.20 -10.10 40.43
CA ARG A 638 10.56 -11.37 40.84
C ARG A 638 9.27 -11.10 41.61
N CYS A 639 8.27 -10.62 40.88
CA CYS A 639 6.97 -10.26 41.42
C CYS A 639 6.18 -11.49 41.88
N THR A 640 6.37 -11.90 43.13
CA THR A 640 5.81 -13.14 43.71
C THR A 640 4.76 -12.89 44.78
N PHE A 641 4.63 -11.67 45.28
CA PHE A 641 3.73 -11.33 46.38
C PHE A 641 2.47 -10.62 45.86
N GLY A 642 1.31 -11.28 45.93
CA GLY A 642 0.02 -10.69 45.55
C GLY A 642 -0.48 -9.61 46.52
N PHE A 643 -0.78 -8.41 46.01
CA PHE A 643 -1.34 -7.31 46.79
C PHE A 643 -2.19 -6.35 45.92
N ARG A 644 -2.92 -5.43 46.56
CA ARG A 644 -3.73 -4.41 45.87
C ARG A 644 -2.83 -3.28 45.34
N LYS A 645 -2.95 -2.93 44.05
CA LYS A 645 -2.23 -1.83 43.37
C LYS A 645 -3.23 -0.75 42.92
N GLY A 646 -2.98 0.50 43.29
CA GLY A 646 -3.85 1.66 43.07
C GLY A 646 -4.50 2.16 44.38
N LEU A 647 -4.44 3.48 44.63
CA LEU A 647 -4.90 4.06 45.90
C LEU A 647 -6.44 4.10 46.03
N ARG A 648 -7.16 4.42 44.93
CA ARG A 648 -8.62 4.60 44.92
C ARG A 648 -9.41 3.51 44.19
N ASN A 649 -8.79 2.89 43.19
CA ASN A 649 -9.35 1.80 42.40
C ASN A 649 -8.32 0.67 42.38
N PRO A 650 -8.17 -0.07 43.49
CA PRO A 650 -7.17 -1.13 43.58
C PRO A 650 -7.52 -2.25 42.60
N HIS A 651 -6.55 -2.66 41.79
CA HIS A 651 -6.58 -3.95 41.09
C HIS A 651 -5.55 -4.88 41.73
N TRP A 652 -5.72 -6.19 41.55
CA TRP A 652 -4.74 -7.14 42.07
C TRP A 652 -3.48 -7.09 41.22
N ALA A 653 -2.32 -7.03 41.85
CA ALA A 653 -1.02 -7.08 41.19
C ALA A 653 -0.02 -7.85 42.04
N ARG A 654 1.09 -8.27 41.44
CA ARG A 654 2.21 -8.86 42.17
C ARG A 654 3.36 -7.87 42.33
N PHE A 655 4.07 -8.00 43.45
CA PHE A 655 5.20 -7.17 43.82
C PHE A 655 6.44 -8.02 44.06
N ASP A 656 7.61 -7.51 43.69
CA ASP A 656 8.89 -8.07 44.10
C ASP A 656 9.18 -7.62 45.53
N VAL A 657 9.29 -8.60 46.42
CA VAL A 657 9.48 -8.39 47.86
C VAL A 657 10.85 -8.87 48.35
N ARG A 658 11.84 -8.95 47.46
CA ARG A 658 13.24 -9.21 47.84
C ARG A 658 13.83 -7.97 48.53
N PRO A 659 14.19 -8.04 49.83
CA PRO A 659 14.61 -6.86 50.59
C PRO A 659 15.79 -6.12 49.98
N ASP A 660 16.78 -6.85 49.45
CA ASP A 660 17.97 -6.32 48.80
C ASP A 660 17.64 -5.52 47.53
N VAL A 661 16.68 -5.99 46.72
CA VAL A 661 16.23 -5.31 45.49
C VAL A 661 15.44 -4.04 45.84
N CYS A 662 14.51 -4.12 46.78
CA CYS A 662 13.74 -2.96 47.24
C CYS A 662 14.63 -1.88 47.90
N LEU A 663 15.64 -2.30 48.67
CA LEU A 663 16.64 -1.42 49.26
C LEU A 663 17.51 -0.74 48.20
N ALA A 664 17.89 -1.47 47.15
CA ALA A 664 18.69 -0.91 46.06
C ALA A 664 17.92 0.17 45.28
N VAL A 665 16.68 -0.11 44.88
CA VAL A 665 15.89 0.82 44.06
C VAL A 665 15.44 2.04 44.86
N GLY A 666 14.86 1.84 46.05
CA GLY A 666 14.19 2.92 46.76
C GLY A 666 14.57 3.07 48.24
N GLY A 667 15.56 2.31 48.74
CA GLY A 667 16.10 2.48 50.09
C GLY A 667 15.26 1.89 51.22
N PHE A 668 14.19 1.15 50.92
CA PHE A 668 13.28 0.56 51.91
C PHE A 668 13.01 -0.91 51.62
N ALA A 669 13.01 -1.75 52.66
CA ALA A 669 12.62 -3.15 52.53
C ALA A 669 11.09 -3.32 52.59
N PRO A 670 10.51 -4.38 52.01
CA PRO A 670 9.10 -4.71 52.18
C PRO A 670 8.73 -4.84 53.66
N GLY A 671 7.60 -4.26 54.02
CA GLY A 671 7.16 -4.11 55.40
C GLY A 671 7.73 -2.89 56.12
N ASP A 672 8.73 -2.18 55.60
CA ASP A 672 9.20 -0.95 56.24
C ASP A 672 8.11 0.12 56.22
N VAL A 673 7.78 0.62 57.41
CA VAL A 673 6.89 1.75 57.57
C VAL A 673 7.73 3.01 57.49
N VAL A 674 7.50 3.78 56.43
CA VAL A 674 8.18 5.03 56.16
C VAL A 674 7.28 6.19 56.55
N ARG A 675 7.86 7.23 57.13
CA ARG A 675 7.17 8.50 57.40
C ARG A 675 7.70 9.56 56.46
N MET A 676 6.78 10.20 55.77
CA MET A 676 7.03 11.28 54.81
C MET A 676 6.12 12.45 55.16
N GLY A 677 6.67 13.45 55.83
CA GLY A 677 5.87 14.49 56.46
C GLY A 677 4.91 13.90 57.50
N GLN A 678 3.60 14.09 57.29
CA GLN A 678 2.52 13.60 58.17
C GLN A 678 1.98 12.22 57.78
N ILE A 679 2.41 11.66 56.64
CA ILE A 679 1.88 10.40 56.11
C ILE A 679 2.81 9.26 56.51
N GLU A 680 2.26 8.23 57.15
CA GLU A 680 2.92 6.94 57.30
C GLU A 680 2.43 5.99 56.22
N ALA A 681 3.36 5.28 55.56
CA ALA A 681 3.04 4.29 54.57
C ALA A 681 3.91 3.05 54.75
N THR A 682 3.36 1.87 54.44
CA THR A 682 4.10 0.60 54.49
C THR A 682 4.60 0.26 53.10
N CYS A 683 5.90 0.08 52.94
CA CYS A 683 6.52 -0.43 51.71
C CYS A 683 5.96 -1.82 51.42
N ILE A 684 5.30 -2.01 50.29
CA ILE A 684 4.75 -3.31 49.87
C ILE A 684 5.80 -4.07 49.06
N GLY A 685 6.45 -3.42 48.11
CA GLY A 685 7.47 -4.01 47.24
C GLY A 685 7.66 -3.20 45.96
N LEU A 686 8.41 -3.75 45.01
CA LEU A 686 8.61 -3.15 43.69
C LEU A 686 7.60 -3.67 42.67
N ALA A 687 7.14 -2.81 41.78
CA ALA A 687 6.41 -3.22 40.59
C ALA A 687 6.79 -2.32 39.41
N GLY A 688 6.66 -2.85 38.19
CA GLY A 688 6.83 -2.07 36.96
C GLY A 688 5.57 -1.30 36.59
N ASP A 689 5.75 -0.09 36.05
CA ASP A 689 4.75 0.70 35.35
C ASP A 689 5.38 1.48 34.18
N ASP A 690 4.60 2.34 33.52
CA ASP A 690 5.04 3.13 32.35
C ASP A 690 6.16 4.13 32.69
N ALA A 691 6.34 4.45 33.98
CA ALA A 691 7.41 5.33 34.46
C ALA A 691 8.65 4.54 34.96
N GLY A 692 8.65 3.21 34.86
CA GLY A 692 9.78 2.34 35.19
C GLY A 692 9.53 1.43 36.39
N VAL A 693 10.60 1.07 37.10
CA VAL A 693 10.55 0.22 38.31
C VAL A 693 10.45 1.11 39.54
N LEU A 694 9.30 1.07 40.23
CA LEU A 694 9.01 1.96 41.36
C LEU A 694 8.65 1.18 42.63
N LEU A 695 8.95 1.77 43.79
CA LEU A 695 8.49 1.28 45.09
C LEU A 695 7.03 1.68 45.31
N TYR A 696 6.23 0.68 45.68
CA TYR A 696 4.83 0.86 46.01
C TYR A 696 4.62 0.81 47.52
N PHE A 697 3.80 1.73 48.01
CA PHE A 697 3.55 1.93 49.42
C PHE A 697 2.04 1.95 49.68
N LEU A 698 1.63 1.31 50.78
CA LEU A 698 0.26 1.38 51.29
C LEU A 698 0.18 2.48 52.36
N PRO A 699 -0.48 3.63 52.09
CA PRO A 699 -0.68 4.68 53.09
C PRO A 699 -1.55 4.16 54.25
N LYS A 700 -1.22 4.54 55.48
CA LYS A 700 -2.08 4.32 56.66
C LYS A 700 -3.19 5.39 56.78
N MET A 701 -3.86 5.72 55.69
CA MET A 701 -5.01 6.63 55.68
C MET A 701 -6.30 5.84 55.47
N ASP A 702 -7.41 6.28 56.07
CA ASP A 702 -8.68 5.53 56.10
C ASP A 702 -9.25 5.22 54.70
N GLU A 703 -8.85 5.96 53.66
CA GLU A 703 -9.38 5.82 52.29
C GLU A 703 -8.47 5.04 51.34
N ALA A 704 -7.27 4.62 51.76
CA ALA A 704 -6.34 3.94 50.85
C ALA A 704 -6.64 2.43 50.80
N GLU A 705 -7.19 1.97 49.69
CA GLU A 705 -7.55 0.55 49.54
C GLU A 705 -6.44 -0.32 48.95
N GLY A 706 -5.38 0.29 48.40
CA GLY A 706 -4.24 -0.40 47.77
C GLY A 706 -2.94 0.40 47.81
N ALA A 707 -1.88 -0.20 47.29
CA ALA A 707 -0.54 0.38 47.25
C ALA A 707 -0.37 1.34 46.06
N GLY A 708 0.26 2.48 46.27
CA GLY A 708 0.56 3.48 45.23
C GLY A 708 2.01 3.95 45.26
N VAL A 709 2.42 4.67 44.22
CA VAL A 709 3.75 5.28 44.15
C VAL A 709 3.70 6.70 44.74
N PHE A 710 4.80 7.13 45.35
CA PHE A 710 4.96 8.49 45.85
C PHE A 710 5.95 9.28 45.00
N GLY A 711 5.45 9.95 43.94
CA GLY A 711 6.25 10.80 43.05
C GLY A 711 7.28 10.03 42.21
N GLN A 712 7.81 10.67 41.17
CA GLN A 712 8.89 10.11 40.37
C GLN A 712 10.24 10.36 41.07
N GLY A 713 10.71 9.41 41.88
CA GLY A 713 12.04 9.46 42.52
C GLY A 713 12.07 8.89 43.94
N LYS A 714 13.28 8.77 44.52
CA LYS A 714 13.44 8.48 45.95
C LYS A 714 12.65 9.55 46.73
N PRO A 715 11.74 9.17 47.64
CA PRO A 715 11.00 10.16 48.41
C PRO A 715 11.98 10.90 49.32
N GLU A 716 12.39 12.10 48.90
CA GLU A 716 13.31 12.95 49.66
C GLU A 716 12.69 13.25 51.03
N GLY A 717 13.39 12.87 52.11
CA GLY A 717 12.92 13.04 53.48
C GLY A 717 12.07 11.89 54.05
N ALA A 718 11.90 10.77 53.33
CA ALA A 718 11.31 9.56 53.90
C ALA A 718 12.26 8.92 54.93
N VAL A 719 11.77 8.69 56.16
CA VAL A 719 12.52 8.01 57.22
C VAL A 719 11.80 6.73 57.61
N LYS A 720 12.53 5.62 57.65
CA LYS A 720 12.03 4.36 58.21
C LYS A 720 11.75 4.54 59.70
N VAL A 721 10.50 4.32 60.11
CA VAL A 721 10.06 4.46 61.51
C VAL A 721 9.99 3.11 62.21
N GLN A 722 9.41 2.11 61.56
CA GLN A 722 9.24 0.77 62.11
C GLN A 722 9.11 -0.24 60.96
N THR A 723 8.97 -1.53 61.28
CA THR A 723 8.65 -2.58 60.31
C THR A 723 7.30 -3.19 60.66
N SER A 724 6.45 -3.37 59.66
CA SER A 724 5.12 -3.99 59.73
C SER A 724 5.12 -5.29 58.94
N ARG A 725 4.28 -6.24 59.34
CA ARG A 725 4.07 -7.47 58.58
C ARG A 725 3.10 -7.20 57.43
N ILE A 726 3.55 -7.38 56.20
CA ILE A 726 2.68 -7.43 55.03
C ILE A 726 2.10 -8.85 54.88
N ILE A 727 0.82 -8.94 54.55
CA ILE A 727 0.09 -10.20 54.34
C ILE A 727 -0.29 -10.27 52.87
N GLU A 728 0.08 -11.37 52.22
CA GLU A 728 -0.26 -11.61 50.83
C GLU A 728 -1.78 -11.75 50.66
N MET A 729 -2.33 -11.09 49.64
CA MET A 729 -3.75 -11.19 49.27
C MET A 729 -3.90 -12.12 48.07
N LYS A 730 -4.81 -13.09 48.15
CA LYS A 730 -5.09 -13.99 47.01
C LYS A 730 -5.91 -13.25 45.97
N HIS A 731 -5.78 -13.68 44.71
CA HIS A 731 -6.61 -13.16 43.62
C HIS A 731 -8.11 -13.34 43.90
N SER A 732 -8.50 -14.48 44.47
CA SER A 732 -9.88 -14.77 44.89
C SER A 732 -10.41 -13.77 45.94
N ASP A 733 -9.52 -13.13 46.70
CA ASP A 733 -9.91 -12.11 47.69
C ASP A 733 -10.29 -10.77 47.01
N MET A 734 -10.06 -10.64 45.69
CA MET A 734 -10.30 -9.46 44.84
C MET A 734 -11.38 -9.64 43.76
N GLU A 735 -11.79 -10.88 43.44
CA GLU A 735 -12.74 -11.22 42.35
C GLU A 735 -14.12 -10.53 42.41
N ARG A 736 -14.42 -9.78 43.47
CA ARG A 736 -15.64 -8.96 43.54
C ARG A 736 -15.51 -7.59 42.85
N HIS A 737 -14.33 -7.17 42.37
CA HIS A 737 -14.10 -5.75 42.06
C HIS A 737 -13.42 -5.36 40.73
N ALA A 738 -12.94 -6.26 39.83
CA ALA A 738 -12.07 -5.77 38.73
C ALA A 738 -12.28 -6.26 37.27
N ASP A 739 -12.85 -7.44 36.94
CA ASP A 739 -12.95 -7.87 35.53
C ASP A 739 -14.31 -8.46 35.17
N THR A 740 -15.26 -7.62 34.76
CA THR A 740 -16.61 -8.07 34.35
C THR A 740 -16.85 -8.01 32.83
N GLY A 741 -15.86 -7.63 32.03
CA GLY A 741 -15.95 -7.66 30.56
C GLY A 741 -15.88 -9.09 29.99
N PRO A 742 -16.42 -9.34 28.79
CA PRO A 742 -16.19 -10.61 28.09
C PRO A 742 -14.71 -10.84 27.81
N SER A 743 -14.24 -12.07 28.02
CA SER A 743 -12.88 -12.46 27.64
C SER A 743 -12.63 -12.23 26.14
N ASN A 744 -11.38 -11.93 25.78
CA ASN A 744 -10.98 -11.71 24.39
C ASN A 744 -11.36 -12.88 23.47
N ASP A 745 -11.29 -14.13 23.97
CA ASP A 745 -11.72 -15.34 23.25
C ASP A 745 -13.20 -15.28 22.83
N ARG A 746 -14.07 -14.73 23.69
CA ARG A 746 -15.50 -14.61 23.39
C ARG A 746 -15.76 -13.51 22.38
N ILE A 747 -15.03 -12.40 22.42
CA ILE A 747 -15.12 -11.31 21.44
C ILE A 747 -14.61 -11.77 20.06
N ALA A 748 -13.51 -12.51 20.02
CA ALA A 748 -12.97 -13.09 18.78
C ALA A 748 -13.98 -14.05 18.13
N LYS A 749 -14.66 -14.88 18.94
CA LYS A 749 -15.74 -15.74 18.46
C LYS A 749 -16.90 -14.92 17.86
N VAL A 750 -17.33 -13.84 18.52
CA VAL A 750 -18.35 -12.94 17.97
C VAL A 750 -17.91 -12.36 16.62
N ALA A 751 -16.64 -12.00 16.45
CA ALA A 751 -16.14 -11.43 15.20
C ALA A 751 -16.27 -12.38 13.99
N ILE A 752 -16.19 -13.69 14.23
CA ILE A 752 -16.35 -14.78 13.24
C ILE A 752 -17.83 -15.06 13.01
N ASP A 753 -18.62 -15.09 14.08
CA ASP A 753 -20.03 -15.49 14.05
C ASP A 753 -20.99 -14.36 13.61
N LEU A 754 -20.50 -13.13 13.45
CA LEU A 754 -21.28 -11.94 13.09
C LEU A 754 -22.06 -12.13 11.78
N ARG A 755 -23.37 -11.85 11.82
CA ARG A 755 -24.30 -11.86 10.68
C ARG A 755 -25.18 -10.60 10.74
N PRO A 756 -24.65 -9.43 10.35
CA PRO A 756 -25.37 -8.18 10.49
C PRO A 756 -26.52 -8.09 9.47
N ASP A 757 -27.75 -8.01 9.95
CA ASP A 757 -28.97 -8.03 9.13
C ASP A 757 -29.99 -6.93 9.51
N PHE A 758 -29.68 -6.10 10.51
CA PHE A 758 -30.55 -5.04 11.00
C PHE A 758 -29.95 -3.65 10.72
N ALA A 759 -30.63 -2.84 9.92
CA ALA A 759 -30.13 -1.52 9.56
C ALA A 759 -30.58 -0.45 10.58
N TYR A 760 -29.64 0.35 11.07
CA TYR A 760 -29.91 1.41 12.04
C TYR A 760 -28.93 2.56 11.89
N VAL A 761 -29.29 3.74 12.41
CA VAL A 761 -28.44 4.94 12.33
C VAL A 761 -27.26 4.83 13.30
N ILE A 762 -26.06 5.19 12.86
CA ILE A 762 -24.80 5.14 13.63
C ILE A 762 -24.23 6.54 13.81
N GLY A 763 -23.73 6.79 15.02
CA GLY A 763 -23.01 8.01 15.38
C GLY A 763 -23.86 8.94 16.25
N ALA A 764 -23.21 9.64 17.17
CA ALA A 764 -23.87 10.65 18.01
C ALA A 764 -24.36 11.86 17.20
N GLN A 765 -23.83 12.02 15.99
CA GLN A 765 -23.90 13.24 15.18
C GLN A 765 -24.09 13.00 13.68
N TYR A 766 -24.04 11.75 13.22
CA TYR A 766 -24.09 11.36 11.80
C TYR A 766 -25.36 10.56 11.53
N GLU A 767 -25.93 10.74 10.34
CA GLU A 767 -27.03 9.93 9.81
C GLU A 767 -26.46 8.81 8.90
N GLU A 768 -25.34 8.20 9.29
CA GLU A 768 -24.82 7.03 8.58
C GLU A 768 -25.65 5.81 8.95
N GLN A 769 -26.02 5.01 7.95
CA GLN A 769 -26.71 3.75 8.18
C GLN A 769 -25.67 2.63 8.33
N GLY A 770 -25.72 1.90 9.44
CA GLY A 770 -24.92 0.70 9.62
C GLY A 770 -25.76 -0.54 9.86
N MET A 771 -25.13 -1.69 9.63
CA MET A 771 -25.74 -3.00 9.76
C MET A 771 -25.31 -3.67 11.07
N PHE A 772 -26.28 -4.13 11.84
CA PHE A 772 -26.12 -4.69 13.17
C PHE A 772 -26.57 -6.15 13.22
N ASP A 773 -25.87 -6.96 14.01
CA ASP A 773 -26.33 -8.28 14.42
C ASP A 773 -27.11 -8.15 15.74
N THR A 774 -28.40 -8.50 15.69
CA THR A 774 -29.34 -8.31 16.80
C THR A 774 -29.59 -9.58 17.62
N ARG A 775 -28.92 -10.69 17.29
CA ARG A 775 -29.16 -11.98 17.93
C ARG A 775 -28.78 -11.95 19.42
N PRO A 776 -29.66 -12.43 20.33
CA PRO A 776 -29.40 -12.39 21.77
C PRO A 776 -28.12 -13.11 22.19
N GLU A 777 -27.72 -14.18 21.51
CA GLU A 777 -26.48 -14.90 21.80
C GLU A 777 -25.22 -14.10 21.45
N ILE A 778 -25.30 -13.18 20.48
CA ILE A 778 -24.18 -12.29 20.10
C ILE A 778 -24.11 -11.09 21.05
N ILE A 779 -25.25 -10.46 21.35
CA ILE A 779 -25.35 -9.37 22.33
C ILE A 779 -24.97 -9.87 23.73
N GLY A 780 -25.43 -11.06 24.09
CA GLY A 780 -25.22 -11.69 25.39
C GLY A 780 -23.77 -12.03 25.71
N VAL A 781 -22.87 -12.00 24.73
CA VAL A 781 -21.43 -12.08 24.98
C VAL A 781 -20.95 -10.85 25.74
N TYR A 782 -21.36 -9.65 25.31
CA TYR A 782 -20.97 -8.41 25.98
C TYR A 782 -21.68 -8.24 27.32
N MET A 783 -22.92 -8.72 27.42
CA MET A 783 -23.71 -8.56 28.63
C MET A 783 -24.78 -9.65 28.73
N PRO A 784 -24.57 -10.69 29.56
CA PRO A 784 -25.50 -11.82 29.68
C PRO A 784 -26.92 -11.36 30.04
N GLY A 785 -27.90 -11.82 29.25
CA GLY A 785 -29.33 -11.51 29.47
C GLY A 785 -29.84 -10.25 28.78
N LEU A 786 -28.97 -9.48 28.11
CA LEU A 786 -29.40 -8.40 27.22
C LEU A 786 -29.81 -8.90 25.83
N LYS A 787 -30.77 -8.19 25.24
CA LYS A 787 -31.22 -8.36 23.86
C LYS A 787 -31.45 -7.00 23.20
N CYS A 788 -31.49 -6.98 21.87
CA CYS A 788 -31.90 -5.81 21.09
C CYS A 788 -33.24 -5.26 21.64
N GLY A 789 -33.30 -3.96 21.87
CA GLY A 789 -34.44 -3.24 22.44
C GLY A 789 -34.47 -3.15 23.96
N ASP A 790 -33.59 -3.81 24.70
CA ASP A 790 -33.51 -3.59 26.14
C ASP A 790 -33.07 -2.14 26.43
N GLN A 791 -33.77 -1.48 27.36
CA GLN A 791 -33.47 -0.12 27.81
C GLN A 791 -32.69 -0.18 29.13
N LEU A 792 -31.49 0.40 29.15
CA LEU A 792 -30.67 0.56 30.34
C LEU A 792 -30.74 2.01 30.83
N GLY A 793 -31.08 2.19 32.10
CA GLY A 793 -31.03 3.49 32.76
C GLY A 793 -29.69 3.68 33.44
N LEU A 794 -28.98 4.75 33.10
CA LEU A 794 -27.80 5.22 33.81
C LEU A 794 -28.19 6.33 34.78
N ASN A 795 -27.93 6.15 36.08
CA ASN A 795 -28.14 7.21 37.06
C ASN A 795 -26.95 8.20 37.00
N ALA A 796 -27.12 9.31 36.28
CA ALA A 796 -26.08 10.33 36.10
C ALA A 796 -26.02 11.37 37.24
N GLY A 797 -26.49 11.01 38.44
CA GLY A 797 -26.56 11.92 39.59
C GLY A 797 -27.55 13.07 39.33
N ASP A 798 -27.09 14.31 39.52
CA ASP A 798 -27.93 15.52 39.42
C ASP A 798 -28.50 15.79 38.01
N GLN A 799 -27.99 15.10 36.97
CA GLN A 799 -28.46 15.25 35.58
C GLN A 799 -29.63 14.33 35.22
N GLY A 800 -30.11 13.49 36.15
CA GLY A 800 -31.25 12.58 35.92
C GLY A 800 -30.86 11.24 35.26
N TYR A 801 -31.88 10.45 34.90
CA TYR A 801 -31.68 9.15 34.25
C TYR A 801 -31.52 9.31 32.74
N ILE A 802 -30.37 8.89 32.22
CA ILE A 802 -30.19 8.78 30.76
C ILE A 802 -30.54 7.35 30.36
N THR A 803 -31.42 7.20 29.36
CA THR A 803 -31.87 5.90 28.86
C THR A 803 -31.10 5.52 27.60
N TYR A 804 -30.58 4.30 27.58
CA TYR A 804 -29.86 3.72 26.46
C TYR A 804 -30.59 2.47 25.95
N THR A 805 -31.00 2.46 24.69
CA THR A 805 -31.62 1.30 24.05
C THR A 805 -30.56 0.46 23.34
N VAL A 806 -30.46 -0.82 23.66
CA VAL A 806 -29.52 -1.75 22.99
C VAL A 806 -29.93 -1.95 21.53
N ILE A 807 -29.03 -1.68 20.59
CA ILE A 807 -29.31 -1.86 19.16
C ILE A 807 -28.78 -3.21 18.68
N GLY A 808 -27.49 -3.48 18.84
CA GLY A 808 -26.87 -4.72 18.37
C GLY A 808 -25.35 -4.61 18.32
N VAL A 809 -24.71 -5.58 17.69
CA VAL A 809 -23.24 -5.63 17.57
C VAL A 809 -22.83 -5.36 16.12
N ALA A 810 -21.83 -4.50 15.91
CA ALA A 810 -21.29 -4.16 14.58
C ALA A 810 -19.76 -3.91 14.62
N LYS A 811 -19.13 -3.87 13.44
CA LYS A 811 -17.70 -3.54 13.21
C LYS A 811 -17.51 -2.13 12.61
N HIS A 812 -18.43 -1.21 12.87
CA HIS A 812 -18.41 0.09 12.17
C HIS A 812 -17.18 0.92 12.58
N ASN A 813 -16.33 1.27 11.60
CA ASN A 813 -15.05 1.98 11.75
C ASN A 813 -14.02 1.33 12.69
N SER A 814 -14.25 0.09 13.13
CA SER A 814 -13.31 -0.67 13.96
C SER A 814 -13.29 -2.13 13.54
N GLU A 815 -12.11 -2.74 13.50
CA GLU A 815 -11.98 -4.17 13.19
C GLU A 815 -12.61 -5.06 14.29
N ARG A 816 -12.74 -4.52 15.50
CA ARG A 816 -13.26 -5.22 16.68
C ARG A 816 -14.78 -5.06 16.78
N PRO A 817 -15.56 -6.16 16.85
CA PRO A 817 -16.99 -6.06 17.08
C PRO A 817 -17.26 -5.36 18.42
N SER A 818 -18.25 -4.48 18.43
CA SER A 818 -18.62 -3.68 19.61
C SER A 818 -20.13 -3.65 19.79
N LEU A 819 -20.59 -3.57 21.05
CA LEU A 819 -22.02 -3.38 21.36
C LEU A 819 -22.41 -1.90 21.20
N TYR A 820 -23.41 -1.64 20.37
CA TYR A 820 -23.93 -0.30 20.14
C TYR A 820 -25.25 -0.09 20.87
N MET A 821 -25.37 1.09 21.46
CA MET A 821 -26.56 1.52 22.18
C MET A 821 -26.98 2.91 21.70
N HIS A 822 -28.28 3.14 21.61
CA HIS A 822 -28.86 4.41 21.26
C HIS A 822 -29.26 5.18 22.52
N ASN A 823 -28.62 6.31 22.76
CA ASN A 823 -29.03 7.26 23.79
C ASN A 823 -30.27 8.03 23.33
N SER A 824 -31.34 8.05 24.13
CA SER A 824 -32.60 8.73 23.78
C SER A 824 -32.48 10.24 23.48
N THR A 825 -31.33 10.86 23.80
CA THR A 825 -31.02 12.27 23.51
C THR A 825 -30.20 12.47 22.23
N LYS A 826 -29.82 11.38 21.55
CA LYS A 826 -29.03 11.38 20.31
C LYS A 826 -29.87 10.84 19.15
N ILE A 827 -29.32 10.94 17.94
CA ILE A 827 -30.00 10.53 16.70
C ILE A 827 -29.64 9.08 16.32
N GLY A 828 -28.38 8.68 16.54
CA GLY A 828 -27.86 7.37 16.18
C GLY A 828 -27.29 6.58 17.36
N ALA A 829 -27.01 5.31 17.09
CA ALA A 829 -26.38 4.39 18.02
C ALA A 829 -24.87 4.67 18.12
N THR A 830 -24.31 4.57 19.32
CA THR A 830 -22.88 4.77 19.59
C THR A 830 -22.31 3.61 20.39
N VAL A 831 -21.00 3.38 20.25
CA VAL A 831 -20.25 2.51 21.16
C VAL A 831 -20.12 3.22 22.50
N TRP A 832 -20.34 2.50 23.60
CA TRP A 832 -20.01 2.98 24.94
C TRP A 832 -18.68 2.34 25.37
N PRO A 833 -17.55 3.08 25.35
CA PRO A 833 -16.23 2.49 25.57
C PRO A 833 -16.07 1.80 26.93
N ARG A 834 -16.72 2.34 27.97
CA ARG A 834 -16.56 1.89 29.37
C ARG A 834 -17.71 1.03 29.90
N LEU A 835 -18.40 0.31 29.01
CA LEU A 835 -19.70 -0.28 29.37
C LEU A 835 -19.51 -1.35 30.47
N HIS A 836 -18.39 -2.05 30.44
CA HIS A 836 -18.02 -3.10 31.39
C HIS A 836 -17.54 -2.54 32.74
N GLU A 837 -16.90 -1.37 32.78
CA GLU A 837 -16.47 -0.71 34.02
C GLU A 837 -17.67 -0.14 34.81
N ASP A 838 -18.65 0.43 34.10
CA ASP A 838 -19.81 1.07 34.71
C ASP A 838 -20.96 0.09 35.02
N TYR A 839 -20.94 -1.13 34.46
CA TYR A 839 -22.08 -2.04 34.53
C TYR A 839 -22.43 -2.54 35.93
N PRO A 840 -21.50 -3.02 36.77
CA PRO A 840 -21.85 -3.50 38.10
C PRO A 840 -22.17 -2.31 39.02
N GLY A 841 -23.41 -1.80 38.91
CA GLY A 841 -24.01 -0.84 39.85
C GLY A 841 -24.61 0.42 39.23
N ARG A 842 -24.24 0.83 38.00
CA ARG A 842 -24.76 2.08 37.41
C ARG A 842 -25.85 1.91 36.36
N PHE A 843 -25.87 0.77 35.66
CA PHE A 843 -26.92 0.47 34.67
C PHE A 843 -27.94 -0.50 35.25
N ALA A 844 -29.20 -0.08 35.30
CA ALA A 844 -30.32 -0.97 35.58
C ALA A 844 -31.13 -1.16 34.29
N LYS A 845 -31.54 -2.40 33.98
CA LYS A 845 -32.54 -2.61 32.94
C LYS A 845 -33.87 -2.02 33.41
N ILE A 846 -34.28 -0.90 32.81
CA ILE A 846 -35.47 -0.15 33.20
C ILE A 846 -36.69 -0.49 32.34
N GLY A 847 -36.47 -1.11 31.18
CA GLY A 847 -37.55 -1.43 30.25
C GLY A 847 -37.07 -2.19 29.02
N THR A 848 -38.00 -2.34 28.07
CA THR A 848 -37.73 -2.86 26.74
C THR A 848 -38.55 -2.07 25.74
N GLU A 849 -37.94 -1.64 24.66
CA GLU A 849 -38.55 -0.92 23.55
C GLU A 849 -38.36 -1.70 22.26
N THR A 850 -39.39 -1.70 21.40
CA THR A 850 -39.26 -2.30 20.07
C THR A 850 -38.43 -1.39 19.18
N VAL A 851 -37.17 -1.76 18.94
CA VAL A 851 -36.32 -1.07 17.96
C VAL A 851 -36.86 -1.37 16.56
N ARG A 852 -37.25 -0.33 15.84
CA ARG A 852 -37.62 -0.44 14.42
C ARG A 852 -36.41 -0.11 13.57
N GLU A 853 -36.31 -0.77 12.42
CA GLU A 853 -35.30 -0.43 11.41
C GLU A 853 -35.47 1.04 11.04
N VAL A 854 -34.44 1.85 11.28
CA VAL A 854 -34.42 3.27 10.88
C VAL A 854 -33.61 3.32 9.61
N ARG A 855 -34.32 3.36 8.49
CA ARG A 855 -33.70 3.73 7.22
C ARG A 855 -33.67 5.24 7.18
N VAL A 856 -32.47 5.81 7.20
CA VAL A 856 -32.29 7.20 6.79
C VAL A 856 -32.84 7.26 5.36
N VAL A 857 -33.84 8.10 5.14
CA VAL A 857 -34.24 8.45 3.77
C VAL A 857 -33.07 9.26 3.25
N VAL A 858 -32.07 8.55 2.75
CA VAL A 858 -30.98 9.15 2.00
C VAL A 858 -31.70 9.85 0.86
N ASP A 859 -31.64 11.18 0.84
CA ASP A 859 -32.02 11.93 -0.33
C ASP A 859 -31.16 11.35 -1.48
N ASP A 860 -31.79 10.59 -2.39
CA ASP A 860 -31.25 9.58 -3.33
C ASP A 860 -30.12 10.06 -4.27
N PHE A 861 -29.60 11.25 -4.03
CA PHE A 861 -28.43 11.80 -4.65
C PHE A 861 -27.21 10.92 -4.39
N THR A 862 -27.00 10.02 -5.32
CA THR A 862 -25.70 9.38 -5.54
C THR A 862 -24.90 10.33 -6.42
N PRO A 863 -23.70 10.79 -5.99
CA PRO A 863 -22.83 11.57 -6.84
C PRO A 863 -22.64 10.83 -8.18
N PRO A 864 -22.81 11.50 -9.33
CA PRO A 864 -22.63 10.84 -10.61
C PRO A 864 -21.21 10.32 -10.73
N SER A 865 -21.07 9.11 -11.28
CA SER A 865 -19.76 8.52 -11.53
C SER A 865 -18.97 9.38 -12.52
N GLU A 866 -17.64 9.30 -12.49
CA GLU A 866 -16.79 10.04 -13.41
C GLU A 866 -17.13 9.78 -14.90
N ALA A 867 -17.48 8.53 -15.22
CA ALA A 867 -17.92 8.16 -16.57
C ALA A 867 -19.23 8.85 -16.98
N GLU A 868 -20.12 9.15 -16.02
CA GLU A 868 -21.33 9.93 -16.27
C GLU A 868 -21.02 11.41 -16.42
N LEU A 869 -20.10 11.95 -15.60
CA LEU A 869 -19.61 13.34 -15.73
C LEU A 869 -19.04 13.60 -17.13
N ARG A 870 -18.20 12.69 -17.64
CA ARG A 870 -17.60 12.80 -18.99
C ARG A 870 -18.63 12.71 -20.12
N ARG A 871 -19.82 12.15 -19.88
CA ARG A 871 -20.91 12.06 -20.87
C ARG A 871 -21.82 13.29 -20.88
N LEU A 872 -21.71 14.17 -19.89
CA LEU A 872 -22.51 15.40 -19.83
C LEU A 872 -22.05 16.37 -20.91
N ARG A 873 -22.93 16.60 -21.90
CA ARG A 873 -22.74 17.65 -22.89
C ARG A 873 -23.22 18.98 -22.31
N LEU A 874 -22.28 19.77 -21.80
CA LEU A 874 -22.58 21.11 -21.29
C LEU A 874 -23.04 22.03 -22.42
N GLN A 875 -24.08 22.82 -22.14
CA GLN A 875 -24.59 23.88 -23.00
C GLN A 875 -24.52 25.18 -22.19
N PRO A 876 -23.34 25.80 -22.13
CA PRO A 876 -23.15 26.96 -21.29
C PRO A 876 -23.87 28.17 -21.90
N THR A 877 -24.78 28.78 -21.13
CA THR A 877 -25.72 29.82 -21.60
C THR A 877 -25.70 31.08 -20.73
N LEU A 878 -25.15 31.04 -19.52
CA LEU A 878 -25.05 32.20 -18.63
C LEU A 878 -23.59 32.62 -18.44
N GLU A 879 -23.25 33.83 -18.85
CA GLU A 879 -21.96 34.42 -18.48
C GLU A 879 -22.03 34.98 -17.05
N PHE A 880 -21.16 34.52 -16.15
CA PHE A 880 -21.11 34.92 -14.74
C PHE A 880 -19.65 35.11 -14.25
N PRO A 881 -19.35 36.04 -13.32
CA PRO A 881 -18.00 36.24 -12.79
C PRO A 881 -17.46 35.01 -12.03
N VAL A 882 -16.16 34.73 -12.12
CA VAL A 882 -15.49 33.62 -11.44
C VAL A 882 -14.30 34.07 -10.58
N GLY A 883 -14.09 33.35 -9.48
CA GLY A 883 -13.07 33.63 -8.48
C GLY A 883 -13.49 34.72 -7.49
N GLN A 884 -12.84 34.77 -6.33
CA GLN A 884 -13.15 35.72 -5.24
C GLN A 884 -13.08 37.19 -5.68
N SER A 885 -12.22 37.52 -6.65
CA SER A 885 -12.10 38.90 -7.16
C SER A 885 -13.13 39.26 -8.23
N GLY A 886 -13.80 38.27 -8.84
CA GLY A 886 -14.70 38.47 -9.98
C GLY A 886 -14.01 39.01 -11.24
N ALA A 887 -12.67 38.94 -11.32
CA ALA A 887 -11.90 39.58 -12.40
C ALA A 887 -12.04 38.89 -13.77
N ARG A 888 -12.61 37.68 -13.82
CA ARG A 888 -12.86 36.92 -15.04
C ARG A 888 -14.32 36.51 -15.08
N THR A 889 -14.90 36.40 -16.27
CA THR A 889 -16.22 35.80 -16.48
C THR A 889 -16.07 34.43 -17.15
N ALA A 890 -17.01 33.53 -16.90
CA ALA A 890 -17.10 32.23 -17.56
C ALA A 890 -18.55 31.95 -17.96
N LEU A 891 -18.75 31.14 -19.01
CA LEU A 891 -20.05 30.69 -19.45
C LEU A 891 -20.44 29.39 -18.72
N PHE A 892 -21.51 29.44 -17.93
CA PHE A 892 -22.06 28.34 -17.13
C PHE A 892 -23.24 27.65 -17.82
N ASP A 893 -23.33 26.33 -17.70
CA ASP A 893 -24.54 25.58 -18.02
C ASP A 893 -25.51 25.66 -16.84
N VAL A 894 -26.59 26.41 -17.04
CA VAL A 894 -27.62 26.68 -16.02
C VAL A 894 -28.92 25.94 -16.33
N ARG A 895 -28.85 24.81 -17.03
CA ARG A 895 -30.02 23.95 -17.22
C ARG A 895 -30.39 23.25 -15.91
N PRO A 896 -31.64 23.40 -15.40
CA PRO A 896 -32.05 22.83 -14.12
C PRO A 896 -31.85 21.31 -14.03
N GLU A 897 -32.05 20.58 -15.12
CA GLU A 897 -31.87 19.13 -15.18
C GLU A 897 -30.41 18.69 -15.03
N VAL A 898 -29.45 19.53 -15.46
CA VAL A 898 -28.02 19.20 -15.36
C VAL A 898 -27.52 19.51 -13.96
N CYS A 899 -27.84 20.69 -13.42
CA CYS A 899 -27.49 21.08 -12.04
C CYS A 899 -28.17 20.16 -11.02
N GLY A 900 -29.46 19.87 -11.20
CA GLY A 900 -30.21 18.98 -10.32
C GLY A 900 -29.63 17.58 -10.30
N ARG A 901 -29.16 17.07 -11.45
CA ARG A 901 -28.48 15.77 -11.51
C ARG A 901 -27.11 15.78 -10.82
N LEU A 902 -26.41 16.91 -10.79
CA LEU A 902 -25.04 17.01 -10.27
C LEU A 902 -24.92 17.42 -8.81
N CYS A 903 -25.89 18.11 -8.24
CA CYS A 903 -25.86 18.50 -6.83
C CYS A 903 -27.18 18.31 -6.08
N GLY A 904 -28.25 17.91 -6.77
CA GLY A 904 -29.60 17.85 -6.21
C GLY A 904 -30.32 19.20 -6.17
N PHE A 905 -29.70 20.29 -6.64
CA PHE A 905 -30.25 21.64 -6.55
C PHE A 905 -30.36 22.30 -7.94
N ARG A 906 -31.30 23.24 -8.08
CA ARG A 906 -31.46 24.02 -9.32
C ARG A 906 -30.50 25.22 -9.31
N PRO A 907 -30.10 25.76 -10.47
CA PRO A 907 -29.41 27.04 -10.52
C PRO A 907 -30.28 28.13 -9.86
N GLY A 908 -29.64 29.03 -9.13
CA GLY A 908 -30.26 30.07 -8.32
C GLY A 908 -30.69 29.62 -6.92
N THR A 909 -30.73 28.31 -6.61
CA THR A 909 -31.11 27.85 -5.27
C THR A 909 -30.11 28.35 -4.23
N VAL A 910 -30.63 29.00 -3.18
CA VAL A 910 -29.84 29.46 -2.03
C VAL A 910 -29.76 28.35 -0.99
N LEU A 911 -28.54 27.98 -0.63
CA LEU A 911 -28.22 26.94 0.33
C LEU A 911 -27.68 27.58 1.60
N HIS A 912 -28.14 27.07 2.74
CA HIS A 912 -27.55 27.40 4.04
C HIS A 912 -26.99 26.13 4.67
N PHE A 913 -25.88 26.26 5.39
CA PHE A 913 -25.47 25.21 6.30
C PHE A 913 -26.55 25.03 7.37
N ARG A 914 -26.94 23.77 7.63
CA ARG A 914 -27.92 23.39 8.65
C ARG A 914 -27.35 23.75 10.03
N ARG A 915 -27.54 25.00 10.45
CA ARG A 915 -26.89 25.54 11.65
C ARG A 915 -27.35 24.78 12.88
N ARG A 916 -26.38 24.25 13.64
CA ARG A 916 -26.58 23.80 15.02
C ARG A 916 -26.81 25.03 15.91
N VAL A 917 -27.68 24.84 16.89
CA VAL A 917 -28.06 25.77 17.96
C VAL A 917 -26.84 26.49 18.61
N GLN A 918 -26.99 27.82 18.81
CA GLN A 918 -26.27 28.71 19.76
C GLN A 918 -24.82 29.18 19.45
N SER A 919 -24.62 29.95 18.37
CA SER A 919 -23.72 31.12 18.45
C SER A 919 -24.38 32.32 17.77
N SER A 920 -24.30 33.48 18.40
CA SER A 920 -25.03 34.71 18.03
C SER A 920 -24.39 35.53 16.91
N ASP A 921 -23.32 35.05 16.29
CA ASP A 921 -22.68 35.74 15.16
C ASP A 921 -23.34 35.29 13.86
N ASP A 922 -24.30 36.07 13.39
CA ASP A 922 -25.31 35.69 12.39
C ASP A 922 -24.83 35.67 10.93
N SER A 923 -23.52 35.59 10.69
CA SER A 923 -22.94 35.68 9.34
C SER A 923 -22.55 34.33 8.75
N SER A 924 -23.41 33.30 8.82
CA SER A 924 -23.22 32.12 7.98
C SER A 924 -23.56 32.50 6.54
N GLY A 925 -22.54 32.66 5.69
CA GLY A 925 -22.68 33.01 4.28
C GLY A 925 -23.67 32.08 3.57
N ALA A 926 -24.64 32.65 2.86
CA ALA A 926 -25.54 31.89 2.01
C ALA A 926 -24.79 31.51 0.72
N LEU A 927 -24.99 30.27 0.25
CA LEU A 927 -24.37 29.76 -0.97
C LEU A 927 -25.42 29.66 -2.07
N THR A 928 -25.28 30.44 -3.13
CA THR A 928 -26.16 30.36 -4.31
C THR A 928 -25.57 29.43 -5.36
N VAL A 929 -26.32 28.43 -5.82
CA VAL A 929 -25.91 27.55 -6.92
C VAL A 929 -25.88 28.35 -8.22
N ILE A 930 -24.72 28.53 -8.85
CA ILE A 930 -24.61 29.33 -10.08
C ILE A 930 -24.88 28.46 -11.31
N GLY A 931 -24.20 27.33 -11.43
CA GLY A 931 -24.31 26.48 -12.60
C GLY A 931 -23.16 25.50 -12.69
N ILE A 932 -22.99 24.90 -13.86
CA ILE A 932 -21.94 23.92 -14.09
C ILE A 932 -20.91 24.47 -15.07
N LEU A 933 -19.65 24.35 -14.70
CA LEU A 933 -18.49 24.71 -15.51
C LEU A 933 -17.41 23.64 -15.27
N PRO A 934 -16.64 23.23 -16.29
CA PRO A 934 -15.54 22.31 -16.11
C PRO A 934 -14.56 22.81 -15.04
N ASN A 935 -14.14 21.92 -14.15
CA ASN A 935 -13.10 22.21 -13.19
C ASN A 935 -11.79 22.48 -13.96
N PRO A 936 -11.11 23.62 -13.74
CA PRO A 936 -9.90 23.96 -14.49
C PRO A 936 -8.75 22.96 -14.32
N GLU A 937 -8.71 22.21 -13.21
CA GLU A 937 -7.65 21.22 -12.95
C GLU A 937 -7.94 19.84 -13.54
N THR A 938 -9.22 19.42 -13.53
CA THR A 938 -9.59 18.03 -13.92
C THR A 938 -10.34 17.94 -15.24
N GLY A 939 -10.81 19.06 -15.79
CA GLY A 939 -11.67 19.11 -16.99
C GLY A 939 -13.07 18.53 -16.78
N LEU A 940 -13.38 17.97 -15.61
CA LEU A 940 -14.68 17.36 -15.33
C LEU A 940 -15.73 18.43 -14.98
N PRO A 941 -16.98 18.30 -15.43
CA PRO A 941 -18.08 19.18 -15.02
C PRO A 941 -18.25 19.18 -13.49
N VAL A 942 -18.15 20.36 -12.87
CA VAL A 942 -18.41 20.53 -11.43
C VAL A 942 -19.43 21.66 -11.21
N VAL A 943 -20.11 21.62 -10.07
CA VAL A 943 -21.06 22.65 -9.67
C VAL A 943 -20.30 23.80 -9.02
N TRP A 944 -20.63 25.02 -9.44
CA TRP A 944 -20.06 26.25 -8.90
C TRP A 944 -21.10 27.00 -8.07
N PHE A 945 -20.61 27.63 -7.00
CA PHE A 945 -21.41 28.32 -6.01
C PHE A 945 -20.93 29.76 -5.88
N HIS A 946 -21.82 30.66 -5.48
CA HIS A 946 -21.48 32.02 -5.09
C HIS A 946 -21.80 32.18 -3.62
N GLU A 947 -20.81 32.58 -2.81
CA GLU A 947 -21.01 32.92 -1.41
C GLU A 947 -21.34 34.41 -1.27
N ASP A 948 -22.36 34.72 -0.47
CA ASP A 948 -22.75 36.11 -0.18
C ASP A 948 -21.55 36.91 0.36
N GLY A 949 -21.14 37.92 -0.40
CA GLY A 949 -19.99 38.79 -0.08
C GLY A 949 -18.79 38.62 -1.02
N ASP A 950 -18.73 37.52 -1.77
CA ASP A 950 -17.73 37.34 -2.83
C ASP A 950 -18.10 38.12 -4.11
N ARG A 951 -17.17 38.22 -5.06
CA ARG A 951 -17.42 38.89 -6.37
C ARG A 951 -17.69 37.94 -7.53
N GLY A 952 -17.61 36.64 -7.30
CA GLY A 952 -17.78 35.65 -8.35
C GLY A 952 -18.13 34.28 -7.80
N ALA A 953 -18.29 33.34 -8.72
CA ALA A 953 -18.52 31.94 -8.41
C ALA A 953 -17.19 31.23 -8.07
N MET A 954 -17.25 30.23 -7.21
CA MET A 954 -16.15 29.37 -6.81
C MET A 954 -16.57 27.89 -6.74
N ILE A 955 -15.58 27.01 -6.72
CA ILE A 955 -15.75 25.58 -6.43
C ILE A 955 -15.61 25.39 -4.93
N ILE A 956 -16.48 24.59 -4.32
CA ILE A 956 -16.32 24.13 -2.93
C ILE A 956 -15.64 22.76 -2.97
N PRO A 957 -14.36 22.65 -2.51
CA PRO A 957 -13.71 21.36 -2.38
C PRO A 957 -14.54 20.45 -1.47
N ALA A 958 -14.64 19.16 -1.79
CA ALA A 958 -15.44 18.20 -1.03
C ALA A 958 -16.93 18.56 -0.90
N PHE A 959 -17.51 19.28 -1.88
CA PHE A 959 -18.95 19.58 -1.91
C PHE A 959 -19.82 18.34 -1.63
N TYR A 960 -19.47 17.20 -2.21
CA TYR A 960 -20.25 15.96 -2.03
C TYR A 960 -20.28 15.48 -0.58
N ASP A 961 -19.20 15.70 0.18
CA ASP A 961 -19.14 15.37 1.61
C ASP A 961 -19.96 16.38 2.44
N LEU A 962 -19.99 17.64 2.01
CA LEU A 962 -20.74 18.72 2.64
C LEU A 962 -22.23 18.76 2.27
N ARG A 963 -22.63 18.08 1.18
CA ARG A 963 -23.96 18.16 0.60
C ARG A 963 -25.07 17.78 1.58
N SER A 964 -24.83 16.79 2.44
CA SER A 964 -25.77 16.37 3.51
C SER A 964 -26.00 17.44 4.59
N SER A 965 -25.07 18.39 4.73
CA SER A 965 -25.12 19.48 5.70
C SER A 965 -25.74 20.76 5.13
N LEU A 966 -26.03 20.80 3.83
CA LEU A 966 -26.65 21.94 3.16
C LEU A 966 -28.16 21.75 3.08
N VAL A 967 -28.92 22.79 3.44
CA VAL A 967 -30.37 22.84 3.28
C VAL A 967 -30.70 23.92 2.27
N ALA A 968 -31.46 23.54 1.24
CA ALA A 968 -32.05 24.50 0.33
C ALA A 968 -33.06 25.36 1.08
N ASN A 969 -32.89 26.67 0.98
CA ASN A 969 -33.95 27.60 1.30
C ASN A 969 -35.02 27.52 0.19
N GLU A 970 -36.25 27.94 0.49
CA GLU A 970 -37.28 28.13 -0.54
C GLU A 970 -36.93 29.30 -1.49
N GLU A 971 -35.91 30.09 -1.16
CA GLU A 971 -35.37 31.18 -1.98
C GLU A 971 -34.60 30.66 -3.21
N ILE A 972 -35.00 31.18 -4.37
CA ILE A 972 -34.29 31.01 -5.64
C ILE A 972 -33.96 32.42 -6.15
N ARG A 973 -32.66 32.74 -6.28
CA ARG A 973 -32.19 34.01 -6.83
C ARG A 973 -32.17 33.99 -8.35
N ASP A 974 -32.55 35.10 -8.98
CA ASP A 974 -32.34 35.30 -10.41
C ASP A 974 -30.84 35.55 -10.67
N LEU A 975 -30.22 34.66 -11.43
CA LEU A 975 -28.78 34.72 -11.68
C LEU A 975 -28.36 35.92 -12.54
N ASN A 976 -29.25 36.50 -13.34
CA ASN A 976 -28.96 37.73 -14.08
C ASN A 976 -29.00 38.95 -13.16
N GLU A 977 -29.98 39.00 -12.25
CA GLU A 977 -30.04 40.07 -11.24
C GLU A 977 -28.83 40.02 -10.31
N LEU A 978 -28.46 38.83 -9.83
CA LEU A 978 -27.26 38.62 -9.01
C LEU A 978 -25.99 39.04 -9.77
N ARG A 979 -25.89 38.71 -11.07
CA ARG A 979 -24.77 39.15 -11.90
C ARG A 979 -24.71 40.68 -12.03
N GLU A 980 -25.84 41.34 -12.24
CA GLU A 980 -25.92 42.80 -12.31
C GLU A 980 -25.59 43.46 -10.96
N GLU A 981 -25.98 42.84 -9.85
CA GLU A 981 -25.60 43.28 -8.50
C GLU A 981 -24.08 43.22 -8.32
N LEU A 982 -23.44 42.10 -8.66
CA LEU A 982 -21.99 41.94 -8.58
C LEU A 982 -21.24 42.92 -9.49
N ALA A 983 -21.77 43.21 -10.68
CA ALA A 983 -21.18 44.20 -11.60
C ALA A 983 -21.24 45.64 -11.04
N ASN A 984 -22.19 45.92 -10.15
CA ASN A 984 -22.35 47.24 -9.51
C ASN A 984 -21.65 47.33 -8.14
N MET A 985 -21.03 46.26 -7.64
CA MET A 985 -20.28 46.31 -6.38
C MET A 985 -19.03 47.19 -6.52
N PRO A 986 -18.86 48.22 -5.67
CA PRO A 986 -17.74 49.16 -5.77
C PRO A 986 -16.40 48.44 -5.57
N ASP A 987 -15.43 48.67 -6.48
CA ASP A 987 -14.09 48.07 -6.44
C ASP A 987 -13.44 48.18 -5.05
N ALA A 988 -13.28 47.04 -4.39
CA ALA A 988 -12.73 46.92 -3.04
C ALA A 988 -11.22 47.21 -2.96
N SER A 989 -10.59 47.71 -4.04
CA SER A 989 -9.15 48.01 -4.12
C SER A 989 -8.68 49.09 -3.14
N ALA A 990 -9.61 49.81 -2.48
CA ALA A 990 -9.27 50.76 -1.42
C ALA A 990 -9.30 50.18 0.01
N ALA A 991 -9.92 49.02 0.25
CA ALA A 991 -10.10 48.45 1.60
C ALA A 991 -9.04 47.39 1.96
N GLY A 992 -8.62 46.56 1.00
CA GLY A 992 -7.64 45.49 1.22
C GLY A 992 -6.24 45.98 1.59
N LEU A 993 -5.84 47.16 1.10
CA LEU A 993 -4.57 47.81 1.49
C LEU A 993 -4.55 48.17 2.99
N GLY A 994 -5.70 48.51 3.57
CA GLY A 994 -5.80 48.83 5.00
C GLY A 994 -5.59 47.62 5.90
N MET A 995 -6.06 46.45 5.48
CA MET A 995 -5.93 45.21 6.25
C MET A 995 -4.52 44.60 6.11
N LEU A 996 -3.91 44.70 4.92
CA LEU A 996 -2.52 44.30 4.70
C LEU A 996 -1.55 45.20 5.48
N LEU A 997 -1.80 46.52 5.53
CA LEU A 997 -1.02 47.44 6.35
C LEU A 997 -1.23 47.22 7.85
N ALA A 998 -2.43 46.84 8.28
CA ALA A 998 -2.70 46.48 9.68
C ALA A 998 -1.98 45.17 10.09
N LEU A 999 -1.95 44.16 9.21
CA LEU A 999 -1.22 42.91 9.46
C LEU A 999 0.31 43.10 9.44
N LEU A 1000 0.83 43.95 8.57
CA LEU A 1000 2.26 44.30 8.56
C LEU A 1000 2.66 45.13 9.78
N ALA A 1001 1.77 46.00 10.28
CA ALA A 1001 1.98 46.72 11.54
C ALA A 1001 1.96 45.79 12.77
N MET A 1002 1.07 44.79 12.78
CA MET A 1002 1.05 43.78 13.85
C MET A 1002 2.27 42.84 13.82
N SER A 1003 2.77 42.51 12.62
CA SER A 1003 3.98 41.69 12.47
C SER A 1003 5.26 42.42 12.89
N ALA A 1004 5.31 43.75 12.78
CA ALA A 1004 6.43 44.56 13.25
C ALA A 1004 6.44 44.74 14.79
N MET A 1005 5.29 44.54 15.45
CA MET A 1005 5.18 44.58 16.92
C MET A 1005 5.60 43.29 17.62
N ASN A 1006 5.68 42.17 16.89
CA ASN A 1006 6.00 40.84 17.46
C ASN A 1006 7.45 40.37 17.26
N SER A 1007 8.34 41.19 16.67
CA SER A 1007 9.75 40.82 16.45
C SER A 1007 10.72 41.58 17.36
N GLY A 1008 10.41 41.64 18.66
CA GLY A 1008 11.30 42.23 19.67
C GLY A 1008 11.25 41.52 21.02
N ALA A 1009 11.96 40.39 21.15
CA ALA A 1009 12.66 39.97 22.39
C ALA A 1009 13.23 38.55 22.24
N ALA A 1010 14.56 38.42 22.27
CA ALA A 1010 15.30 37.46 23.12
C ALA A 1010 16.77 37.41 22.66
N GLU A 1011 17.65 38.15 23.32
CA GLU A 1011 19.00 37.71 23.69
C GLU A 1011 19.61 38.78 24.59
N ASP A 1012 19.69 38.51 25.88
CA ASP A 1012 20.95 38.71 26.61
C ASP A 1012 20.93 38.02 27.97
N GLY A 1013 21.95 37.18 28.19
CA GLY A 1013 22.23 36.53 29.46
C GLY A 1013 23.71 36.63 29.78
N GLY A 1014 24.06 37.58 30.65
CA GLY A 1014 25.12 37.40 31.64
C GLY A 1014 26.26 38.41 31.60
N GLY A 1015 26.41 39.19 32.69
CA GLY A 1015 27.72 39.73 33.04
C GLY A 1015 27.79 40.97 33.92
N SER A 1016 27.63 40.77 35.24
CA SER A 1016 28.33 41.49 36.32
C SER A 1016 27.96 42.95 36.67
N GLY A 1017 27.79 43.18 37.98
CA GLY A 1017 28.68 44.13 38.66
C GLY A 1017 28.11 45.48 39.12
N ASN A 1018 27.45 45.45 40.29
CA ASN A 1018 27.73 46.32 41.45
C ASN A 1018 27.28 47.81 41.48
N GLN A 1019 26.73 48.15 42.65
CA GLN A 1019 26.62 49.46 43.32
C GLN A 1019 25.62 50.52 42.83
N GLY A 1020 24.59 50.74 43.68
CA GLY A 1020 24.55 51.99 44.45
C GLY A 1020 23.40 52.96 44.18
N GLY A 1021 22.37 52.91 45.04
CA GLY A 1021 21.82 54.10 45.71
C GLY A 1021 20.70 54.91 45.02
N GLY A 1022 19.56 55.03 45.71
CA GLY A 1022 18.89 56.33 45.89
C GLY A 1022 17.61 56.62 45.11
N GLY A 1023 16.47 56.27 45.71
CA GLY A 1023 15.20 57.01 45.86
C GLY A 1023 14.70 58.06 44.84
N GLY A 1024 13.38 58.03 44.62
CA GLY A 1024 12.57 59.21 44.23
C GLY A 1024 11.64 58.91 43.06
N GLY A 1025 10.32 58.94 43.30
CA GLY A 1025 9.32 58.51 42.32
C GLY A 1025 8.74 59.61 41.43
N GLY A 1026 7.81 59.16 40.57
CA GLY A 1026 6.67 59.93 40.09
C GLY A 1026 6.64 60.28 38.60
N GLY A 1027 5.59 59.83 37.92
CA GLY A 1027 4.96 60.53 36.78
C GLY A 1027 4.98 59.80 35.45
N ASN A 1028 3.82 59.28 35.04
CA ASN A 1028 3.50 58.75 33.72
C ASN A 1028 3.43 59.89 32.69
N ASP A 1029 4.04 59.72 31.50
CA ASP A 1029 3.91 60.60 30.32
C ASP A 1029 3.97 59.79 29.00
N ASP A 1030 3.23 58.68 28.87
CA ASP A 1030 3.22 57.86 27.64
C ASP A 1030 1.85 57.78 26.92
N ASP A 1031 0.81 58.49 27.39
CA ASP A 1031 -0.53 58.45 26.77
C ASP A 1031 -0.80 59.58 25.75
N ASP A 1032 0.05 60.62 25.68
CA ASP A 1032 -0.20 61.80 24.81
C ASP A 1032 0.30 61.63 23.35
N GLU A 1033 1.17 60.67 23.07
CA GLU A 1033 1.69 60.43 21.71
C GLU A 1033 0.72 59.63 20.83
N LEU A 1034 -0.11 58.78 21.44
CA LEU A 1034 -1.08 57.94 20.73
C LEU A 1034 -2.29 58.73 20.25
N ASP A 1035 -2.78 59.68 21.05
CA ASP A 1035 -3.91 60.55 20.67
C ASP A 1035 -3.53 61.57 19.59
N ALA A 1036 -2.28 62.05 19.59
CA ALA A 1036 -1.77 62.91 18.52
C ALA A 1036 -1.68 62.19 17.16
N PHE A 1037 -1.32 60.90 17.16
CA PHE A 1037 -1.27 60.07 15.96
C PHE A 1037 -2.68 59.74 15.42
N LEU A 1038 -3.63 59.45 16.30
CA LEU A 1038 -5.02 59.15 15.93
C LEU A 1038 -5.76 60.39 15.39
N ASP A 1039 -5.49 61.59 15.91
CA ASP A 1039 -6.09 62.83 15.39
C ASP A 1039 -5.50 63.24 14.03
N GLN A 1040 -4.22 62.94 13.78
CA GLN A 1040 -3.58 63.16 12.48
C GLN A 1040 -4.12 62.18 11.40
N ALA A 1041 -4.46 60.95 11.78
CA ALA A 1041 -5.10 59.97 10.90
C ALA A 1041 -6.56 60.33 10.57
N ARG A 1042 -7.31 60.93 11.51
CA ARG A 1042 -8.69 61.41 11.26
C ARG A 1042 -8.75 62.62 10.34
N ARG A 1043 -7.74 63.50 10.37
CA ARG A 1043 -7.65 64.68 9.47
C ARG A 1043 -7.27 64.36 8.03
N ARG A 1044 -6.62 63.21 7.77
CA ARG A 1044 -6.29 62.76 6.41
C ARG A 1044 -7.43 61.99 5.72
N ARG A 1045 -8.53 61.72 6.43
CA ARG A 1045 -9.70 60.96 5.93
C ARG A 1045 -10.92 61.83 5.58
N ARG A 1046 -10.82 63.16 5.76
CA ARG A 1046 -11.70 64.17 5.14
C ARG A 1046 -10.93 64.84 4.02
#